data_AF-A0A9X1HB89-F1
#
_entry.id   AF-A0A9X1HB89-F1
#
_cell.length_a   1.000
_cell.length_b   1.000
_cell.length_c   1.000
_cell.angle_alpha   90.00
_cell.angle_beta   90.00
_cell.angle_gamma   90.00
#
_symmetry.space_group_name_H-M   'P 1'
#
loop_
_entity.id
_entity.type
_entity.pdbx_description
1 polymer ?
#
loop_
_entity_poly.entity_id
_entity_poly.type
_entity_poly.pdbx_seq_one_letter_code
_entity_poly.pdbx_strand_id
1 'polypeptide(L)'
;MKNILTILVFIMLPVLIYAQDMKTMEMDKKPSKEESNPTTYTCPMHPEIHEAKPGNCPKCGMKLVPEKSDKQTKTAENKATKQTDQGNKTLQDGNSSSISQKRAEENTSPPRVVRYDLYIRDTIVNFTGKAKRAIAVNGQIPMPTLTFTEGDTAEIYVHNELDEDTSLHWHGLFLPNQYDGVPNLTQMPIKPHTTHLYTFPIIQHGTHWYHSHTELQEQIGMYGSFIMNKRTDDPTFRKGIDDLPSVPIILSEWTDMKPENVHRLLHNASDWFAIKKGTTQSYAEAIKQGYFSDKIKNEWKRMNAMDVSDVYYDKFLINGKNENQLSQFKAGDKVRLRVSNGGASTYFWLTYAGGKITVVANDGNDVEPVEVDRLIIAVSETYDIVVTIPADKTAYEFLATPEDRTKSTSLYIGSGIKQLVAPLPKLKYFEGMKMMNGMMKMNGDLDDMGMSMSLNKMDMNVVMYPEITGETKPKTSTKMEGMKMDAEQYNANALSDITTLNYAMLKSPTKTTLPENAPVKELKFELTGNMNRYVWSLDNKVVSEADKILIKKGENVRIILHNNSMMRHPMHLHGHDFRVLNGQGEYAPLKNVIDIMPMETDTLEFNANVDGDWFFHCHILYHMMSGMGRVFTYENQPANPEIPNPKLAQRKLFADDRKFHFMAENDFATNGNDGEAMYQSTRWSIGTEWRLGYNDMHGYETETHIGRYIGKMQWLMPFIGFDWRYRRMGEDIQENNLFGQTNTKDKRAVVSLGVNYILPMLIVAQAEVFTDGKVRLQFERKDIPVSKRLRMNLMWNTDKEYMAGLRYIITRWGSLSSHYDSDMGFGAGFILNY
;
A
#
# COMPACT_ATOMS: atom_id res chain seq x y z
N MET A 1 6.15 46.08 14.74
CA MET A 1 7.29 45.21 14.35
C MET A 1 7.98 44.48 15.51
N LYS A 2 8.11 45.01 16.74
CA LYS A 2 8.71 44.26 17.87
C LYS A 2 7.78 43.26 18.60
N ASN A 3 6.46 43.36 18.42
CA ASN A 3 5.48 42.47 19.06
C ASN A 3 4.98 41.31 18.17
N ILE A 4 5.40 41.27 16.90
CA ILE A 4 5.04 40.20 15.95
C ILE A 4 5.99 39.00 16.12
N LEU A 5 7.24 39.24 16.54
CA LEU A 5 8.20 38.18 16.84
C LEU A 5 7.81 37.38 18.09
N THR A 6 7.10 38.00 19.04
CA THR A 6 6.70 37.36 20.31
C THR A 6 5.51 36.41 20.15
N ILE A 7 4.65 36.63 19.14
CA ILE A 7 3.47 35.78 18.88
C ILE A 7 3.86 34.56 18.01
N LEU A 8 4.80 34.74 17.06
CA LEU A 8 5.39 33.62 16.30
C LEU A 8 6.18 32.65 17.19
N VAL A 9 6.73 33.11 18.32
CA VAL A 9 7.39 32.25 19.31
C VAL A 9 6.37 31.50 20.19
N PHE A 10 5.17 32.05 20.43
CA PHE A 10 4.15 31.39 21.26
C PHE A 10 3.30 30.34 20.53
N ILE A 11 3.21 30.41 19.19
CA ILE A 11 2.53 29.39 18.37
C ILE A 11 3.45 28.18 18.07
N MET A 12 4.77 28.35 18.19
CA MET A 12 5.76 27.25 18.10
C MET A 12 5.99 26.49 19.42
N LEU A 13 5.44 26.94 20.55
CA LEU A 13 5.75 26.38 21.87
C LEU A 13 5.00 25.09 22.30
N PRO A 14 3.95 24.57 21.64
CA PRO A 14 3.47 23.21 21.95
C PRO A 14 4.25 22.12 21.20
N VAL A 15 5.16 22.45 20.28
CA VAL A 15 5.94 21.46 19.51
C VAL A 15 7.31 21.16 20.15
N LEU A 16 7.75 21.96 21.14
CA LEU A 16 9.04 21.77 21.83
C LEU A 16 8.95 21.23 23.27
N ILE A 17 7.75 21.08 23.84
CA ILE A 17 7.57 20.56 25.22
C ILE A 17 7.50 19.02 25.28
N TYR A 18 7.48 18.31 24.14
CA TYR A 18 7.67 16.85 24.10
C TYR A 18 9.12 16.40 23.83
N ALA A 19 10.08 17.33 23.75
CA ALA A 19 11.46 17.04 23.38
C ALA A 19 12.51 17.35 24.49
N GLN A 20 12.10 17.74 25.71
CA GLN A 20 13.03 18.13 26.78
C GLN A 20 12.77 17.53 28.18
N ASP A 21 12.04 16.42 28.28
CA ASP A 21 11.98 15.64 29.54
C ASP A 21 12.90 14.41 29.49
N MET A 22 14.19 14.63 29.26
CA MET A 22 15.26 13.73 29.68
C MET A 22 16.55 14.52 29.93
N LYS A 23 17.01 14.51 31.19
CA LYS A 23 18.26 15.08 31.76
C LYS A 23 18.09 16.55 32.20
N THR A 24 18.26 16.96 33.45
CA THR A 24 18.97 16.41 34.63
C THR A 24 18.40 17.06 35.89
N MET A 25 18.04 16.25 36.90
CA MET A 25 18.01 16.68 38.30
C MET A 25 18.87 15.70 39.09
N GLU A 26 20.06 16.16 39.46
CA GLU A 26 20.87 15.53 40.50
C GLU A 26 20.14 15.65 41.84
N MET A 27 19.99 14.53 42.53
CA MET A 27 19.76 14.50 43.97
C MET A 27 20.83 13.62 44.61
N ASP A 28 21.49 14.20 45.59
CA ASP A 28 22.46 13.61 46.50
C ASP A 28 22.08 12.19 46.98
N LYS A 29 23.02 11.25 46.81
CA LYS A 29 23.05 10.00 47.56
C LYS A 29 24.44 9.79 48.17
N LYS A 30 24.51 9.87 49.51
CA LYS A 30 25.51 9.20 50.35
C LYS A 30 24.98 7.82 50.79
N PRO A 31 25.85 6.88 51.19
CA PRO A 31 26.07 5.67 50.41
C PRO A 31 25.49 4.41 51.07
N SER A 32 25.04 3.46 50.25
CA SER A 32 24.91 2.06 50.63
C SER A 32 26.09 1.28 50.03
N LYS A 33 26.81 0.57 50.91
CA LYS A 33 27.98 -0.26 50.60
C LYS A 33 27.62 -1.35 49.60
N GLU A 34 28.38 -1.45 48.51
CA GLU A 34 28.51 -2.65 47.70
C GLU A 34 30.00 -3.02 47.60
N GLU A 35 30.29 -4.30 47.81
CA GLU A 35 31.62 -4.90 47.83
C GLU A 35 32.25 -4.88 46.43
N SER A 36 33.47 -4.34 46.32
CA SER A 36 34.24 -4.30 45.09
C SER A 36 34.89 -5.66 44.79
N ASN A 37 34.57 -6.28 43.66
CA ASN A 37 35.38 -7.35 43.09
C ASN A 37 36.74 -6.79 42.62
N PRO A 38 37.88 -7.42 42.95
CA PRO A 38 39.19 -6.93 42.53
C PRO A 38 39.33 -7.08 41.00
N THR A 39 39.49 -5.94 40.31
CA THR A 39 39.71 -5.92 38.86
C THR A 39 41.20 -6.15 38.57
N THR A 40 41.54 -7.29 37.98
CA THR A 40 42.91 -7.61 37.53
C THR A 40 43.15 -7.02 36.14
N TYR A 41 44.37 -6.55 35.87
CA TYR A 41 44.78 -5.92 34.62
C TYR A 41 45.81 -6.79 33.90
N THR A 42 45.63 -7.05 32.60
CA THR A 42 46.55 -7.87 31.79
C THR A 42 47.18 -7.08 30.64
N CYS A 43 48.32 -7.55 30.14
CA CYS A 43 48.97 -6.98 28.96
C CYS A 43 48.43 -7.67 27.70
N PRO A 44 47.87 -6.95 26.71
CA PRO A 44 47.40 -7.56 25.47
C PRO A 44 48.46 -8.35 24.69
N MET A 45 49.74 -8.02 24.89
CA MET A 45 50.88 -8.67 24.23
C MET A 45 51.55 -9.75 25.09
N HIS A 46 51.33 -9.76 26.39
CA HIS A 46 51.90 -10.71 27.34
C HIS A 46 50.78 -11.18 28.29
N PRO A 47 49.91 -12.09 27.82
CA PRO A 47 48.71 -12.49 28.55
C PRO A 47 49.00 -13.09 29.93
N GLU A 48 50.22 -13.56 30.18
CA GLU A 48 50.67 -14.08 31.47
C GLU A 48 50.91 -13.00 32.54
N ILE A 49 50.96 -11.73 32.16
CA ILE A 49 51.14 -10.62 33.09
C ILE A 49 49.77 -10.20 33.60
N HIS A 50 49.49 -10.44 34.88
CA HIS A 50 48.28 -10.00 35.56
C HIS A 50 48.66 -9.16 36.80
N GLU A 51 48.21 -7.91 36.84
CA GLU A 51 48.51 -6.98 37.92
C GLU A 51 47.22 -6.50 38.59
N ALA A 52 47.27 -6.34 39.91
CA ALA A 52 46.12 -5.88 40.68
C ALA A 52 45.86 -4.36 40.53
N LYS A 53 46.73 -3.63 39.82
CA LYS A 53 46.65 -2.18 39.63
C LYS A 53 46.98 -1.81 38.17
N PRO A 54 46.42 -0.71 37.64
CA PRO A 54 46.80 -0.19 36.34
C PRO A 54 48.29 0.17 36.31
N GLY A 55 48.96 -0.15 35.21
CA GLY A 55 50.40 0.12 35.05
C GLY A 55 50.86 -0.18 33.63
N ASN A 56 52.17 -0.17 33.41
CA ASN A 56 52.78 -0.59 32.16
C ASN A 56 53.38 -1.99 32.34
N CYS A 57 53.28 -2.81 31.30
CA CYS A 57 53.81 -4.17 31.28
C CYS A 57 55.33 -4.14 31.49
N PRO A 58 55.88 -4.89 32.47
CA PRO A 58 57.31 -4.90 32.74
C PRO A 58 58.14 -5.55 31.62
N LYS A 59 57.50 -6.29 30.69
CA LYS A 59 58.18 -6.92 29.55
C LYS A 59 58.22 -6.06 28.29
N CYS A 60 57.17 -5.30 27.99
CA CYS A 60 57.09 -4.52 26.74
C CYS A 60 56.72 -3.05 26.91
N GLY A 61 56.51 -2.57 28.14
CA GLY A 61 56.19 -1.18 28.43
C GLY A 61 54.77 -0.73 28.04
N MET A 62 53.95 -1.59 27.42
CA MET A 62 52.57 -1.25 27.04
C MET A 62 51.64 -1.18 28.25
N LYS A 63 50.65 -0.29 28.21
CA LYS A 63 49.69 -0.09 29.30
C LYS A 63 48.79 -1.31 29.49
N LEU A 64 48.67 -1.77 30.73
CA LEU A 64 47.84 -2.92 31.12
C LEU A 64 46.35 -2.56 31.07
N VAL A 65 45.51 -3.50 30.64
CA VAL A 65 44.07 -3.32 30.43
C VAL A 65 43.25 -4.23 31.35
N PRO A 66 42.05 -3.82 31.82
CA PRO A 66 41.23 -4.63 32.73
C PRO A 66 40.73 -5.93 32.08
N GLU A 67 40.79 -7.03 32.81
CA GLU A 67 40.36 -8.35 32.36
C GLU A 67 38.83 -8.51 32.53
N LYS A 68 38.09 -8.84 31.45
CA LYS A 68 36.63 -9.06 31.48
C LYS A 68 36.31 -10.55 31.58
N SER A 69 35.41 -10.93 32.49
CA SER A 69 35.00 -12.33 32.71
C SER A 69 33.93 -12.78 31.72
N ASP A 70 34.28 -13.64 30.75
CA ASP A 70 33.31 -14.41 29.95
C ASP A 70 33.61 -15.91 30.03
N LYS A 71 32.61 -16.69 30.46
CA LYS A 71 32.63 -18.15 30.49
C LYS A 71 32.38 -18.70 29.08
N GLN A 72 33.35 -19.46 28.56
CA GLN A 72 33.21 -20.34 27.40
C GLN A 72 33.17 -21.81 27.82
N THR A 73 32.54 -22.65 26.99
CA THR A 73 33.00 -24.02 26.66
C THR A 73 32.61 -24.28 25.21
N LYS A 74 33.50 -24.16 24.20
CA LYS A 74 34.51 -25.12 23.65
C LYS A 74 33.88 -26.46 23.23
N THR A 75 34.07 -26.97 22.00
CA THR A 75 35.31 -27.46 21.31
C THR A 75 34.91 -27.84 19.87
N ALA A 76 35.74 -28.02 18.82
CA ALA A 76 37.18 -27.98 18.53
C ALA A 76 37.33 -28.07 17.00
N GLU A 77 38.40 -27.53 16.39
CA GLU A 77 39.07 -28.20 15.26
C GLU A 77 40.43 -27.58 14.90
N ASN A 78 41.27 -28.42 14.31
CA ASN A 78 42.70 -28.26 14.06
C ASN A 78 43.02 -27.65 12.69
N LYS A 79 44.12 -26.88 12.67
CA LYS A 79 45.16 -26.72 11.62
C LYS A 79 44.76 -26.48 10.16
N ALA A 80 45.11 -25.29 9.67
CA ALA A 80 45.54 -25.07 8.28
C ALA A 80 46.76 -24.14 8.22
N THR A 81 47.72 -24.54 7.40
CA THR A 81 49.02 -23.94 7.13
C THR A 81 48.90 -22.79 6.11
N LYS A 82 49.72 -21.76 6.28
CA LYS A 82 49.89 -20.60 5.39
C LYS A 82 50.41 -20.96 4.00
N GLN A 83 49.97 -20.23 2.97
CA GLN A 83 50.88 -19.58 2.02
C GLN A 83 50.22 -18.40 1.27
N THR A 84 51.01 -17.32 1.18
CA THR A 84 50.92 -16.08 0.39
C THR A 84 50.91 -16.38 -1.13
N ASP A 85 50.52 -15.52 -2.08
CA ASP A 85 50.96 -14.12 -2.30
C ASP A 85 50.19 -13.48 -3.50
N GLN A 86 50.15 -12.13 -3.46
CA GLN A 86 50.06 -11.09 -4.50
C GLN A 86 49.49 -11.31 -5.93
N GLY A 87 48.70 -10.30 -6.38
CA GLY A 87 48.57 -9.98 -7.81
C GLY A 87 47.43 -9.02 -8.19
N ASN A 88 47.74 -7.72 -8.31
CA ASN A 88 46.88 -6.63 -8.79
C ASN A 88 46.53 -6.76 -10.29
N LYS A 89 45.27 -6.51 -10.72
CA LYS A 89 44.91 -5.81 -11.99
C LYS A 89 43.38 -5.65 -12.22
N THR A 90 43.00 -4.38 -12.43
CA THR A 90 41.96 -3.86 -13.36
C THR A 90 40.53 -4.41 -13.28
N LEU A 91 39.62 -3.60 -12.71
CA LEU A 91 38.17 -3.77 -12.81
C LEU A 91 37.65 -3.05 -14.07
N GLN A 92 37.14 -3.84 -15.02
CA GLN A 92 36.33 -3.39 -16.15
C GLN A 92 35.00 -4.15 -16.09
N ASP A 93 33.93 -3.41 -16.38
CA ASP A 93 32.53 -3.81 -16.29
C ASP A 93 32.18 -5.13 -16.97
N GLY A 94 31.32 -5.91 -16.31
CA GLY A 94 30.73 -7.12 -16.89
C GLY A 94 30.21 -8.09 -15.86
N ASN A 95 29.22 -7.69 -15.05
CA ASN A 95 28.53 -8.63 -14.15
C ASN A 95 27.25 -9.13 -14.82
N SER A 96 27.40 -10.07 -15.76
CA SER A 96 26.34 -11.02 -16.08
C SER A 96 26.27 -12.00 -14.92
N SER A 97 25.28 -11.83 -14.05
CA SER A 97 24.92 -12.84 -13.06
C SER A 97 24.66 -14.16 -13.79
N SER A 98 25.59 -15.10 -13.66
CA SER A 98 25.48 -16.45 -14.18
C SER A 98 24.26 -17.12 -13.56
N ILE A 99 23.18 -17.19 -14.33
CA ILE A 99 22.06 -18.09 -14.07
C ILE A 99 22.66 -19.50 -14.14
N SER A 100 22.94 -20.09 -12.99
CA SER A 100 23.44 -21.45 -12.91
C SER A 100 22.37 -22.38 -13.46
N GLN A 101 22.61 -22.87 -14.68
CA GLN A 101 21.92 -24.01 -15.25
C GLN A 101 22.12 -25.20 -14.32
N LYS A 102 21.08 -25.55 -13.56
CA LYS A 102 20.83 -26.95 -13.26
C LYS A 102 19.70 -27.39 -14.18
N ARG A 103 20.05 -28.22 -15.17
CA ARG A 103 19.11 -29.26 -15.63
C ARG A 103 18.53 -29.92 -14.39
N ALA A 104 17.27 -30.33 -14.40
CA ALA A 104 16.71 -31.16 -13.33
C ALA A 104 17.52 -32.46 -13.23
N GLU A 105 18.64 -32.43 -12.50
CA GLU A 105 19.17 -33.58 -11.76
C GLU A 105 17.98 -34.08 -10.94
N GLU A 106 17.79 -35.40 -10.89
CA GLU A 106 16.75 -36.03 -10.07
C GLU A 106 16.69 -35.30 -8.72
N ASN A 107 15.60 -34.57 -8.46
CA ASN A 107 15.47 -33.73 -7.26
C ASN A 107 15.04 -34.63 -6.09
N THR A 108 15.80 -35.72 -5.91
CA THR A 108 15.67 -36.78 -4.91
C THR A 108 16.66 -36.59 -3.76
N SER A 109 17.36 -35.44 -3.74
CA SER A 109 18.27 -35.09 -2.66
C SER A 109 17.57 -35.25 -1.31
N PRO A 110 18.25 -35.85 -0.31
CA PRO A 110 17.64 -36.03 1.00
C PRO A 110 17.31 -34.66 1.62
N PRO A 111 16.25 -34.57 2.44
CA PRO A 111 15.94 -33.40 3.25
C PRO A 111 17.20 -32.83 3.91
N ARG A 112 17.43 -31.53 3.74
CA ARG A 112 18.59 -30.84 4.32
C ARG A 112 18.19 -29.51 4.95
N VAL A 113 19.05 -29.03 5.84
CA VAL A 113 18.95 -27.64 6.31
C VAL A 113 19.53 -26.74 5.22
N VAL A 114 18.73 -25.81 4.73
CA VAL A 114 19.15 -24.80 3.75
C VAL A 114 19.20 -23.46 4.45
N ARG A 115 20.41 -22.92 4.55
CA ARG A 115 20.68 -21.67 5.24
C ARG A 115 20.77 -20.49 4.27
N TYR A 116 20.16 -19.37 4.66
CA TYR A 116 20.35 -18.07 4.04
C TYR A 116 20.69 -17.01 5.09
N ASP A 117 21.63 -16.12 4.77
CA ASP A 117 21.93 -14.92 5.55
C ASP A 117 21.51 -13.70 4.72
N LEU A 118 20.51 -12.96 5.22
CA LEU A 118 19.88 -11.82 4.58
C LEU A 118 20.32 -10.55 5.31
N TYR A 119 21.22 -9.80 4.70
CA TYR A 119 21.71 -8.54 5.23
C TYR A 119 20.92 -7.38 4.63
N ILE A 120 20.04 -6.77 5.45
CA ILE A 120 19.17 -5.66 5.07
C ILE A 120 19.93 -4.36 5.29
N ARG A 121 20.14 -3.59 4.21
CA ARG A 121 20.91 -2.34 4.24
C ARG A 121 20.24 -1.25 3.42
N ASP A 122 20.50 -0.01 3.82
CA ASP A 122 20.24 1.16 3.00
C ASP A 122 21.06 1.11 1.71
N THR A 123 20.42 1.50 0.61
CA THR A 123 21.09 1.68 -0.68
C THR A 123 20.55 2.90 -1.41
N ILE A 124 21.21 3.26 -2.50
CA ILE A 124 20.77 4.31 -3.41
C ILE A 124 20.53 3.68 -4.79
N VAL A 125 19.31 3.85 -5.31
CA VAL A 125 18.93 3.42 -6.66
C VAL A 125 18.72 4.62 -7.58
N ASN A 126 18.71 4.35 -8.88
CA ASN A 126 18.62 5.37 -9.93
C ASN A 126 17.68 4.96 -11.08
N PHE A 127 16.59 4.24 -10.80
CA PHE A 127 15.69 3.70 -11.84
C PHE A 127 15.10 4.76 -12.78
N THR A 128 14.98 6.00 -12.30
CA THR A 128 14.38 7.14 -13.01
C THR A 128 15.41 8.15 -13.53
N GLY A 129 16.71 7.91 -13.29
CA GLY A 129 17.76 8.91 -13.49
C GLY A 129 17.90 9.90 -12.31
N LYS A 130 17.16 9.71 -11.20
CA LYS A 130 17.42 10.39 -9.93
C LYS A 130 17.82 9.41 -8.84
N ALA A 131 18.90 9.74 -8.13
CA ALA A 131 19.34 9.01 -6.95
C ALA A 131 18.30 9.08 -5.82
N LYS A 132 17.87 7.92 -5.33
CA LYS A 132 16.86 7.79 -4.27
C LYS A 132 17.22 6.69 -3.29
N ARG A 133 16.90 6.91 -2.01
CA ARG A 133 16.99 5.88 -0.95
C ARG A 133 16.11 4.70 -1.34
N ALA A 134 16.66 3.51 -1.18
CA ALA A 134 15.97 2.24 -1.24
C ALA A 134 16.53 1.32 -0.15
N ILE A 135 15.89 0.19 0.08
CA ILE A 135 16.40 -0.86 0.97
C ILE A 135 16.71 -2.07 0.11
N ALA A 136 17.93 -2.59 0.24
CA ALA A 136 18.38 -3.77 -0.49
C ALA A 136 18.76 -4.88 0.48
N VAL A 137 18.58 -6.12 0.03
CA VAL A 137 19.07 -7.30 0.75
C VAL A 137 20.20 -7.91 -0.03
N ASN A 138 21.34 -8.11 0.64
CA ASN A 138 22.58 -8.60 0.03
C ASN A 138 23.01 -7.77 -1.20
N GLY A 139 22.73 -6.46 -1.16
CA GLY A 139 23.15 -5.50 -2.20
C GLY A 139 22.29 -5.49 -3.47
N GLN A 140 21.12 -6.13 -3.48
CA GLN A 140 20.24 -6.17 -4.65
C GLN A 140 18.77 -5.86 -4.32
N ILE A 141 18.08 -5.34 -5.35
CA ILE A 141 16.64 -5.17 -5.44
C ILE A 141 16.22 -5.73 -6.80
N PRO A 142 15.32 -6.73 -6.87
CA PRO A 142 14.61 -7.38 -5.77
C PRO A 142 15.56 -8.11 -4.79
N MET A 143 15.06 -8.48 -3.62
CA MET A 143 15.80 -9.30 -2.67
C MET A 143 16.16 -10.67 -3.30
N PRO A 144 17.21 -11.37 -2.80
CA PRO A 144 17.64 -12.65 -3.35
C PRO A 144 16.52 -13.68 -3.48
N THR A 145 16.44 -14.38 -4.62
CA THR A 145 15.52 -15.51 -4.72
C THR A 145 15.94 -16.61 -3.75
N LEU A 146 15.07 -16.95 -2.81
CA LEU A 146 15.28 -18.08 -1.90
C LEU A 146 14.73 -19.32 -2.56
N THR A 147 15.55 -20.36 -2.68
CA THR A 147 15.15 -21.63 -3.28
C THR A 147 15.31 -22.77 -2.28
N PHE A 148 14.25 -23.55 -2.14
CA PHE A 148 14.19 -24.75 -1.30
C PHE A 148 13.59 -25.91 -2.11
N THR A 149 13.79 -27.14 -1.67
CA THR A 149 13.03 -28.30 -2.13
C THR A 149 12.12 -28.77 -1.00
N GLU A 150 10.92 -29.24 -1.33
CA GLU A 150 10.00 -29.81 -0.35
C GLU A 150 10.70 -30.89 0.51
N GLY A 151 10.51 -30.80 1.82
CA GLY A 151 11.21 -31.59 2.83
C GLY A 151 12.43 -30.91 3.45
N ASP A 152 13.01 -29.87 2.82
CA ASP A 152 14.10 -29.09 3.42
C ASP A 152 13.65 -28.41 4.72
N THR A 153 14.60 -28.05 5.58
CA THR A 153 14.37 -27.13 6.70
C THR A 153 14.99 -25.77 6.35
N ALA A 154 14.18 -24.72 6.40
CA ALA A 154 14.68 -23.36 6.23
C ALA A 154 15.36 -22.87 7.51
N GLU A 155 16.54 -22.27 7.35
CA GLU A 155 17.26 -21.56 8.39
C GLU A 155 17.66 -20.18 7.85
N ILE A 156 16.87 -19.15 8.14
CA ILE A 156 17.04 -17.83 7.53
C ILE A 156 17.41 -16.82 8.60
N TYR A 157 18.65 -16.34 8.56
CA TYR A 157 19.14 -15.27 9.40
C TYR A 157 18.85 -13.93 8.73
N VAL A 158 18.11 -13.08 9.43
CA VAL A 158 17.78 -11.73 8.98
C VAL A 158 18.59 -10.75 9.82
N HIS A 159 19.62 -10.17 9.22
CA HIS A 159 20.47 -9.15 9.81
C HIS A 159 19.93 -7.77 9.44
N ASN A 160 19.26 -7.12 10.40
CA ASN A 160 18.84 -5.74 10.22
C ASN A 160 20.05 -4.83 10.47
N GLU A 161 20.66 -4.30 9.42
CA GLU A 161 21.73 -3.29 9.51
C GLU A 161 21.22 -1.87 9.19
N LEU A 162 19.90 -1.69 9.19
CA LEU A 162 19.27 -0.37 9.09
C LEU A 162 19.27 0.34 10.44
N ASP A 163 19.01 1.65 10.41
CA ASP A 163 18.70 2.46 11.59
C ASP A 163 17.20 2.48 11.94
N GLU A 164 16.39 1.65 11.27
CA GLU A 164 14.95 1.50 11.48
C GLU A 164 14.55 0.04 11.72
N ASP A 165 13.41 -0.19 12.37
CA ASP A 165 12.88 -1.54 12.60
C ASP A 165 12.53 -2.23 11.27
N THR A 166 12.56 -3.55 11.22
CA THR A 166 12.12 -4.34 10.05
C THR A 166 11.45 -5.65 10.49
N SER A 167 10.76 -6.31 9.56
CA SER A 167 10.33 -7.70 9.68
C SER A 167 10.28 -8.30 8.27
N LEU A 168 10.21 -9.63 8.14
CA LEU A 168 9.96 -10.28 6.86
C LEU A 168 8.80 -11.26 7.02
N HIS A 169 7.80 -11.14 6.15
CA HIS A 169 6.71 -12.09 6.00
C HIS A 169 6.97 -13.01 4.80
N TRP A 170 6.62 -14.29 4.97
CA TRP A 170 6.79 -15.33 3.96
C TRP A 170 5.43 -15.64 3.33
N HIS A 171 5.15 -14.98 2.22
CA HIS A 171 3.82 -14.90 1.65
C HIS A 171 3.32 -16.24 1.09
N GLY A 172 2.20 -16.71 1.63
CA GLY A 172 1.55 -17.97 1.23
C GLY A 172 2.21 -19.23 1.79
N LEU A 173 3.07 -19.11 2.81
CA LEU A 173 3.73 -20.25 3.45
C LEU A 173 2.94 -20.81 4.64
N PHE A 174 2.93 -22.14 4.77
CA PHE A 174 2.55 -22.85 5.98
C PHE A 174 3.75 -22.98 6.91
N LEU A 175 3.69 -22.23 8.01
CA LEU A 175 4.75 -22.16 9.01
C LEU A 175 4.15 -22.02 10.42
N PRO A 176 4.90 -22.32 11.49
CA PRO A 176 4.49 -21.97 12.83
C PRO A 176 4.25 -20.46 12.95
N ASN A 177 3.13 -20.05 13.56
CA ASN A 177 2.68 -18.66 13.59
C ASN A 177 3.74 -17.65 14.05
N GLN A 178 4.61 -18.02 15.01
CA GLN A 178 5.69 -17.15 15.49
C GLN A 178 6.72 -16.73 14.42
N TYR A 179 6.80 -17.46 13.30
CA TYR A 179 7.69 -17.15 12.18
C TYR A 179 7.01 -16.40 11.04
N ASP A 180 5.74 -16.01 11.21
CA ASP A 180 4.93 -15.38 10.15
C ASP A 180 5.36 -13.96 9.80
N GLY A 181 6.07 -13.24 10.69
CA GLY A 181 6.73 -11.99 10.29
C GLY A 181 5.90 -10.71 10.38
N VAL A 182 4.70 -10.77 10.98
CA VAL A 182 3.82 -9.60 11.14
C VAL A 182 4.19 -8.86 12.44
N PRO A 183 4.74 -7.64 12.35
CA PRO A 183 5.25 -6.93 13.50
C PRO A 183 4.12 -6.54 14.46
N ASN A 184 4.35 -6.76 15.76
CA ASN A 184 3.40 -6.53 16.84
C ASN A 184 2.14 -7.42 16.80
N LEU A 185 2.11 -8.46 15.95
CA LEU A 185 1.07 -9.48 15.93
C LEU A 185 1.65 -10.87 16.17
N THR A 186 2.55 -11.32 15.30
CA THR A 186 3.16 -12.66 15.37
C THR A 186 4.58 -12.63 15.89
N GLN A 187 5.25 -11.47 15.83
CA GLN A 187 6.52 -11.20 16.51
C GLN A 187 6.70 -9.72 16.81
N MET A 188 7.62 -9.35 17.71
CA MET A 188 8.10 -7.97 17.79
C MET A 188 8.99 -7.63 16.56
N PRO A 189 9.04 -6.35 16.13
CA PRO A 189 9.93 -5.95 15.03
C PRO A 189 11.39 -6.28 15.32
N ILE A 190 12.13 -6.68 14.28
CA ILE A 190 13.58 -6.89 14.31
C ILE A 190 14.25 -5.51 14.44
N LYS A 191 14.94 -5.29 15.56
CA LYS A 191 15.52 -3.98 15.89
C LYS A 191 16.73 -3.63 15.02
N PRO A 192 17.01 -2.33 14.82
CA PRO A 192 18.25 -1.85 14.22
C PRO A 192 19.46 -2.57 14.79
N HIS A 193 20.38 -2.97 13.90
CA HIS A 193 21.65 -3.61 14.25
C HIS A 193 21.50 -4.92 15.02
N THR A 194 20.38 -5.64 14.84
CA THR A 194 20.14 -6.96 15.44
C THR A 194 19.90 -8.04 14.39
N THR A 195 19.96 -9.30 14.81
CA THR A 195 19.71 -10.46 13.95
C THR A 195 18.55 -11.27 14.50
N HIS A 196 17.65 -11.69 13.63
CA HIS A 196 16.56 -12.60 13.96
C HIS A 196 16.68 -13.87 13.11
N LEU A 197 16.37 -15.02 13.70
CA LEU A 197 16.41 -16.32 13.03
C LEU A 197 14.99 -16.82 12.80
N TYR A 198 14.66 -17.08 11.55
CA TYR A 198 13.48 -17.86 11.17
C TYR A 198 13.90 -19.30 10.89
N THR A 199 13.24 -20.27 11.52
CA THR A 199 13.47 -21.68 11.22
C THR A 199 12.19 -22.48 11.18
N PHE A 200 11.90 -23.10 10.04
CA PHE A 200 10.69 -23.88 9.85
C PHE A 200 10.88 -24.92 8.73
N PRO A 201 10.13 -26.04 8.76
CA PRO A 201 10.18 -27.03 7.70
C PRO A 201 9.48 -26.54 6.43
N ILE A 202 10.01 -26.89 5.27
CA ILE A 202 9.36 -26.69 3.97
C ILE A 202 8.46 -27.90 3.70
N ILE A 203 7.17 -27.73 3.97
CA ILE A 203 6.16 -28.80 3.87
C ILE A 203 5.24 -28.66 2.65
N GLN A 204 5.52 -27.69 1.79
CA GLN A 204 4.77 -27.40 0.58
C GLN A 204 5.74 -27.09 -0.57
N HIS A 205 5.19 -26.97 -1.78
CA HIS A 205 5.91 -26.56 -2.97
C HIS A 205 5.18 -25.41 -3.67
N GLY A 206 5.83 -24.77 -4.64
CA GLY A 206 5.18 -23.75 -5.48
C GLY A 206 5.98 -22.46 -5.60
N THR A 207 5.30 -21.46 -6.15
CA THR A 207 5.83 -20.10 -6.32
C THR A 207 5.22 -19.20 -5.26
N HIS A 208 6.08 -18.76 -4.35
CA HIS A 208 5.78 -17.83 -3.28
C HIS A 208 6.73 -16.63 -3.38
N TRP A 209 6.58 -15.70 -2.46
CA TRP A 209 7.43 -14.54 -2.36
C TRP A 209 7.52 -14.11 -0.90
N TYR A 210 8.41 -13.18 -0.60
CA TYR A 210 8.62 -12.69 0.75
C TYR A 210 8.90 -11.20 0.71
N HIS A 211 8.41 -10.48 1.71
CA HIS A 211 8.46 -9.03 1.72
C HIS A 211 8.51 -8.48 3.15
N SER A 212 8.89 -7.21 3.30
CA SER A 212 8.76 -6.55 4.61
C SER A 212 7.31 -6.32 4.95
N HIS A 213 6.94 -6.66 6.17
CA HIS A 213 5.64 -6.35 6.75
C HIS A 213 5.71 -5.17 7.73
N THR A 214 6.81 -4.40 7.70
CA THR A 214 7.06 -3.24 8.56
C THR A 214 6.90 -1.94 7.78
N GLU A 215 5.96 -1.11 8.23
CA GLU A 215 5.63 0.19 7.66
C GLU A 215 5.48 0.16 6.12
N LEU A 216 6.22 0.99 5.39
CA LEU A 216 6.13 1.14 3.93
C LEU A 216 7.40 0.64 3.21
N GLN A 217 8.19 -0.22 3.88
CA GLN A 217 9.48 -0.69 3.38
C GLN A 217 9.36 -1.50 2.07
N GLU A 218 8.25 -2.21 1.89
CA GLU A 218 7.96 -2.99 0.68
C GLU A 218 8.13 -2.15 -0.60
N GLN A 219 7.52 -0.96 -0.65
CA GLN A 219 7.57 -0.09 -1.85
C GLN A 219 9.01 0.28 -2.26
N ILE A 220 9.95 0.31 -1.32
CA ILE A 220 11.31 0.80 -1.56
C ILE A 220 12.35 -0.33 -1.69
N GLY A 221 11.93 -1.56 -1.95
CA GLY A 221 12.81 -2.65 -2.38
C GLY A 221 12.78 -3.92 -1.53
N MET A 222 12.01 -3.95 -0.45
CA MET A 222 11.90 -5.11 0.46
C MET A 222 10.90 -6.15 -0.04
N TYR A 223 11.14 -6.72 -1.22
CA TYR A 223 10.39 -7.85 -1.79
C TYR A 223 11.32 -8.79 -2.57
N GLY A 224 11.06 -10.11 -2.55
CA GLY A 224 11.85 -11.11 -3.25
C GLY A 224 11.09 -12.41 -3.49
N SER A 225 11.54 -13.23 -4.44
CA SER A 225 10.89 -14.51 -4.75
C SER A 225 11.26 -15.61 -3.75
N PHE A 226 10.30 -16.46 -3.41
CA PHE A 226 10.47 -17.64 -2.56
C PHE A 226 10.00 -18.86 -3.34
N ILE A 227 10.94 -19.69 -3.80
CA ILE A 227 10.68 -20.80 -4.72
C ILE A 227 10.86 -22.11 -3.99
N MET A 228 9.79 -22.90 -3.93
CA MET A 228 9.81 -24.25 -3.37
C MET A 228 9.65 -25.26 -4.50
N ASN A 229 10.68 -26.08 -4.71
CA ASN A 229 10.66 -27.10 -5.75
C ASN A 229 9.92 -28.34 -5.26
N LYS A 230 8.98 -28.80 -6.09
CA LYS A 230 8.36 -30.12 -5.95
C LYS A 230 9.41 -31.21 -6.20
N ARG A 231 9.37 -32.29 -5.42
CA ARG A 231 10.25 -33.45 -5.63
C ARG A 231 9.79 -34.27 -6.83
N THR A 232 10.73 -34.92 -7.52
CA THR A 232 10.41 -35.75 -8.69
C THR A 232 9.74 -37.08 -8.34
N ASP A 233 9.84 -37.51 -7.09
CA ASP A 233 9.16 -38.68 -6.52
C ASP A 233 7.79 -38.35 -5.91
N ASP A 234 7.38 -37.08 -5.91
CA ASP A 234 6.05 -36.67 -5.47
C ASP A 234 4.96 -37.26 -6.38
N PRO A 235 3.89 -37.88 -5.83
CA PRO A 235 2.86 -38.53 -6.63
C PRO A 235 2.04 -37.56 -7.51
N THR A 236 2.08 -36.25 -7.20
CA THR A 236 1.43 -35.18 -7.96
C THR A 236 2.39 -34.50 -8.95
N PHE A 237 3.63 -34.99 -9.11
CA PHE A 237 4.59 -34.42 -10.06
C PHE A 237 4.10 -34.56 -11.51
N ARG A 238 3.97 -33.42 -12.20
CA ARG A 238 3.45 -33.34 -13.57
C ARG A 238 4.59 -33.26 -14.57
N LYS A 239 4.91 -34.40 -15.18
CA LYS A 239 5.89 -34.48 -16.27
C LYS A 239 5.44 -33.63 -17.47
N GLY A 240 6.36 -32.84 -18.02
CA GLY A 240 6.10 -31.85 -19.07
C GLY A 240 5.64 -30.48 -18.55
N ILE A 241 5.51 -30.29 -17.24
CA ILE A 241 5.15 -29.02 -16.59
C ILE A 241 6.12 -28.70 -15.44
N ASP A 242 6.31 -29.62 -14.50
CA ASP A 242 7.13 -29.43 -13.31
C ASP A 242 8.64 -29.62 -13.57
N ASP A 243 9.00 -30.32 -14.66
CA ASP A 243 10.37 -30.52 -15.16
C ASP A 243 10.80 -29.53 -16.25
N LEU A 244 9.93 -28.59 -16.63
CA LEU A 244 10.28 -27.53 -17.57
C LEU A 244 11.36 -26.59 -16.99
N PRO A 245 12.24 -26.03 -17.83
CA PRO A 245 13.07 -24.90 -17.42
C PRO A 245 12.18 -23.81 -16.83
N SER A 246 12.48 -23.39 -15.60
CA SER A 246 11.69 -22.38 -14.91
C SER A 246 12.49 -21.13 -14.55
N VAL A 247 11.83 -19.98 -14.61
CA VAL A 247 12.44 -18.67 -14.36
C VAL A 247 11.57 -17.90 -13.36
N PRO A 248 12.08 -17.58 -12.17
CA PRO A 248 11.43 -16.69 -11.22
C PRO A 248 11.33 -15.27 -11.78
N ILE A 249 10.13 -14.71 -11.73
CA ILE A 249 9.80 -13.37 -12.17
C ILE A 249 9.09 -12.66 -11.01
N ILE A 250 9.59 -11.50 -10.61
CA ILE A 250 8.90 -10.61 -9.69
C ILE A 250 8.63 -9.26 -10.36
N LEU A 251 7.36 -8.87 -10.35
CA LEU A 251 6.89 -7.59 -10.84
C LEU A 251 6.88 -6.59 -9.69
N SER A 252 7.23 -5.35 -9.99
CA SER A 252 7.15 -4.26 -9.03
C SER A 252 7.05 -2.90 -9.73
N GLU A 253 6.80 -1.88 -8.95
CA GLU A 253 6.78 -0.49 -9.38
C GLU A 253 7.75 0.35 -8.56
N TRP A 254 8.03 1.56 -9.06
CA TRP A 254 8.92 2.50 -8.40
C TRP A 254 8.44 3.93 -8.56
N THR A 255 8.47 4.70 -7.48
CA THR A 255 8.25 6.16 -7.47
C THR A 255 9.39 6.87 -6.76
N ASP A 256 9.81 8.02 -7.28
CA ASP A 256 10.84 8.86 -6.67
C ASP A 256 10.37 9.58 -5.38
N MET A 257 9.09 9.44 -5.07
CA MET A 257 8.47 9.99 -3.87
C MET A 257 8.71 9.04 -2.69
N LYS A 258 9.06 9.61 -1.53
CA LYS A 258 9.10 8.84 -0.29
C LYS A 258 7.73 8.20 -0.02
N PRO A 259 7.64 6.92 0.38
CA PRO A 259 6.35 6.26 0.63
C PRO A 259 5.46 7.01 1.62
N GLU A 260 6.04 7.63 2.66
CA GLU A 260 5.25 8.37 3.65
C GLU A 260 4.58 9.61 3.04
N ASN A 261 5.20 10.22 2.03
CA ASN A 261 4.61 11.31 1.29
C ASN A 261 3.50 10.83 0.33
N VAL A 262 3.65 9.65 -0.28
CA VAL A 262 2.57 9.03 -1.05
C VAL A 262 1.38 8.80 -0.13
N HIS A 263 1.60 8.12 0.99
CA HIS A 263 0.57 7.80 1.98
C HIS A 263 -0.16 9.05 2.49
N ARG A 264 0.58 10.13 2.77
CA ARG A 264 0.03 11.43 3.19
C ARG A 264 -0.76 12.12 2.08
N LEU A 265 -0.28 12.14 0.84
CA LEU A 265 -1.01 12.75 -0.29
C LEU A 265 -2.33 12.03 -0.57
N LEU A 266 -2.37 10.71 -0.38
CA LEU A 266 -3.59 9.91 -0.49
C LEU A 266 -4.62 10.32 0.58
N HIS A 267 -4.21 10.41 1.85
CA HIS A 267 -5.07 10.87 2.95
C HIS A 267 -5.54 12.32 2.81
N ASN A 268 -4.81 13.14 2.05
CA ASN A 268 -5.12 14.54 1.78
C ASN A 268 -5.89 14.74 0.44
N ALA A 269 -6.30 13.65 -0.23
CA ALA A 269 -7.03 13.68 -1.51
C ALA A 269 -6.38 14.54 -2.60
N SER A 270 -5.04 14.48 -2.74
CA SER A 270 -4.33 15.28 -3.74
C SER A 270 -4.55 14.77 -5.16
N ASP A 271 -4.95 15.68 -6.06
CA ASP A 271 -5.08 15.40 -7.50
C ASP A 271 -3.75 15.17 -8.24
N TRP A 272 -2.61 15.32 -7.56
CA TRP A 272 -1.29 15.29 -8.20
C TRP A 272 -1.04 13.98 -8.98
N PHE A 273 -1.47 12.84 -8.46
CA PHE A 273 -1.30 11.56 -9.15
C PHE A 273 -2.16 11.47 -10.42
N ALA A 274 -3.41 11.92 -10.39
CA ALA A 274 -4.26 12.00 -11.58
C ALA A 274 -3.67 12.94 -12.65
N ILE A 275 -3.09 14.08 -12.24
CA ILE A 275 -2.41 15.01 -13.15
C ILE A 275 -1.20 14.34 -13.82
N LYS A 276 -0.42 13.59 -13.04
CA LYS A 276 0.78 12.89 -13.51
C LYS A 276 0.46 11.74 -14.47
N LYS A 277 -0.59 10.97 -14.21
CA LYS A 277 -1.10 9.94 -15.12
C LYS A 277 -1.78 10.54 -16.36
N GLY A 278 -2.29 11.77 -16.24
CA GLY A 278 -3.09 12.40 -17.29
C GLY A 278 -4.53 11.87 -17.31
N THR A 279 -5.06 11.54 -16.13
CA THR A 279 -6.35 10.90 -15.90
C THR A 279 -7.32 11.81 -15.13
N THR A 280 -6.95 13.08 -14.95
CA THR A 280 -7.84 14.12 -14.42
C THR A 280 -9.14 14.13 -15.20
N GLN A 281 -10.28 14.12 -14.49
CA GLN A 281 -11.61 14.20 -15.10
C GLN A 281 -12.19 15.59 -14.86
N SER A 282 -11.74 16.55 -15.67
CA SER A 282 -12.12 17.96 -15.54
C SER A 282 -13.42 18.32 -16.26
N TYR A 283 -14.05 19.43 -15.86
CA TYR A 283 -15.24 19.96 -16.54
C TYR A 283 -14.95 20.35 -17.99
N ALA A 284 -13.78 20.93 -18.30
CA ALA A 284 -13.40 21.25 -19.67
C ALA A 284 -13.30 19.99 -20.56
N GLU A 285 -12.73 18.90 -20.04
CA GLU A 285 -12.66 17.62 -20.77
C GLU A 285 -14.03 16.96 -20.90
N ALA A 286 -14.85 17.01 -19.85
CA ALA A 286 -16.22 16.51 -19.87
C ALA A 286 -17.05 17.23 -20.96
N ILE A 287 -16.96 18.56 -21.06
CA ILE A 287 -17.63 19.33 -22.11
C ILE A 287 -17.11 18.95 -23.49
N LYS A 288 -15.78 18.92 -23.67
CA LYS A 288 -15.15 18.58 -24.95
C LYS A 288 -15.51 17.19 -25.45
N GLN A 289 -15.70 16.22 -24.55
CA GLN A 289 -16.02 14.84 -24.88
C GLN A 289 -17.53 14.53 -24.83
N GLY A 290 -18.38 15.47 -24.42
CA GLY A 290 -19.84 15.28 -24.36
C GLY A 290 -20.39 14.62 -23.08
N TYR A 291 -19.62 14.58 -21.98
CA TYR A 291 -19.98 13.98 -20.69
C TYR A 291 -20.25 15.00 -19.57
N PHE A 292 -20.62 16.25 -19.93
CA PHE A 292 -20.87 17.31 -18.93
C PHE A 292 -21.96 16.91 -17.91
N SER A 293 -23.06 16.34 -18.37
CA SER A 293 -24.15 15.87 -17.49
C SER A 293 -23.71 14.73 -16.57
N ASP A 294 -22.88 13.81 -17.07
CA ASP A 294 -22.36 12.69 -16.28
C ASP A 294 -21.42 13.20 -15.18
N LYS A 295 -20.58 14.19 -15.49
CA LYS A 295 -19.70 14.84 -14.51
C LYS A 295 -20.49 15.51 -13.38
N ILE A 296 -21.54 16.26 -13.71
CA ILE A 296 -22.42 16.85 -12.69
C ILE A 296 -23.11 15.77 -11.87
N LYS A 297 -23.65 14.72 -12.51
CA LYS A 297 -24.33 13.63 -11.81
C LYS A 297 -23.40 12.89 -10.84
N ASN A 298 -22.14 12.71 -11.20
CA ASN A 298 -21.11 12.08 -10.36
C ASN A 298 -20.86 12.92 -9.09
N GLU A 299 -20.62 14.22 -9.26
CA GLU A 299 -20.40 15.11 -8.10
C GLU A 299 -21.69 15.30 -7.28
N TRP A 300 -22.86 15.29 -7.91
CA TRP A 300 -24.16 15.30 -7.21
C TRP A 300 -24.30 14.10 -6.28
N LYS A 301 -23.80 12.92 -6.68
CA LYS A 301 -23.72 11.72 -5.85
C LYS A 301 -22.61 11.77 -4.78
N ARG A 302 -21.91 12.90 -4.63
CA ARG A 302 -20.77 13.10 -3.72
C ARG A 302 -19.57 12.22 -4.07
N MET A 303 -19.37 11.96 -5.36
CA MET A 303 -18.24 11.18 -5.84
C MET A 303 -17.19 12.11 -6.45
N ASN A 304 -15.93 11.91 -6.03
CA ASN A 304 -14.78 12.49 -6.69
C ASN A 304 -14.50 11.79 -8.03
N ALA A 305 -13.52 12.30 -8.78
CA ALA A 305 -13.03 11.60 -9.96
C ALA A 305 -12.45 10.24 -9.56
N MET A 306 -12.82 9.20 -10.30
CA MET A 306 -12.44 7.83 -10.00
C MET A 306 -11.23 7.40 -10.82
N ASP A 307 -10.32 6.65 -10.23
CA ASP A 307 -9.19 6.06 -10.95
C ASP A 307 -9.07 4.57 -10.57
N VAL A 308 -8.42 3.78 -11.43
CA VAL A 308 -8.18 2.33 -11.18
C VAL A 308 -6.95 2.09 -10.32
N SER A 309 -6.09 3.10 -10.21
CA SER A 309 -4.87 3.06 -9.41
C SER A 309 -4.77 4.32 -8.57
N ASP A 310 -4.42 4.20 -7.31
CA ASP A 310 -4.34 5.35 -6.41
C ASP A 310 -3.08 6.20 -6.63
N VAL A 311 -1.98 5.54 -7.03
CA VAL A 311 -0.64 6.12 -7.02
C VAL A 311 -0.10 6.21 -8.45
N TYR A 312 0.58 7.30 -8.76
CA TYR A 312 1.41 7.37 -9.96
C TYR A 312 2.82 6.85 -9.67
N TYR A 313 3.24 5.85 -10.45
CA TYR A 313 4.60 5.33 -10.41
C TYR A 313 5.45 5.83 -11.59
N ASP A 314 6.72 6.11 -11.33
CA ASP A 314 7.68 6.59 -12.30
C ASP A 314 8.17 5.47 -13.22
N LYS A 315 8.32 4.25 -12.70
CA LYS A 315 8.78 3.06 -13.44
C LYS A 315 8.04 1.80 -12.98
N PHE A 316 7.93 0.85 -13.89
CA PHE A 316 7.53 -0.53 -13.62
C PHE A 316 8.71 -1.43 -13.97
N LEU A 317 8.90 -2.48 -13.19
CA LEU A 317 10.09 -3.31 -13.20
C LEU A 317 9.70 -4.79 -13.25
N ILE A 318 10.49 -5.56 -13.99
CA ILE A 318 10.51 -7.02 -14.01
C ILE A 318 11.91 -7.47 -13.59
N ASN A 319 12.01 -8.16 -12.45
CA ASN A 319 13.28 -8.51 -11.81
C ASN A 319 14.23 -7.30 -11.65
N GLY A 320 13.68 -6.16 -11.19
CA GLY A 320 14.44 -4.93 -10.91
C GLY A 320 14.86 -4.13 -12.14
N LYS A 321 14.41 -4.50 -13.35
CA LYS A 321 14.72 -3.79 -14.61
C LYS A 321 13.44 -3.44 -15.36
N ASN A 322 13.44 -2.34 -16.11
CA ASN A 322 12.29 -2.00 -16.97
C ASN A 322 12.24 -2.84 -18.26
N GLU A 323 13.40 -3.31 -18.72
CA GLU A 323 13.49 -4.29 -19.80
C GLU A 323 14.53 -5.35 -19.43
N ASN A 324 14.22 -6.61 -19.71
CA ASN A 324 15.14 -7.74 -19.51
C ASN A 324 15.03 -8.74 -20.67
N GLN A 325 16.03 -9.62 -20.84
CA GLN A 325 16.02 -10.63 -21.91
C GLN A 325 16.57 -11.98 -21.44
N LEU A 326 15.91 -13.06 -21.87
CA LEU A 326 16.27 -14.46 -21.67
C LEU A 326 16.67 -15.07 -23.03
N SER A 327 17.92 -14.85 -23.42
CA SER A 327 18.44 -15.26 -24.74
C SER A 327 18.74 -16.75 -24.88
N GLN A 328 18.66 -17.51 -23.80
CA GLN A 328 19.03 -18.93 -23.75
C GLN A 328 18.00 -19.87 -24.39
N PHE A 329 16.78 -19.41 -24.67
CA PHE A 329 15.71 -20.23 -25.24
C PHE A 329 15.69 -20.15 -26.77
N LYS A 330 15.40 -21.28 -27.41
CA LYS A 330 15.32 -21.43 -28.88
C LYS A 330 13.93 -21.89 -29.32
N ALA A 331 13.68 -21.92 -30.63
CA ALA A 331 12.39 -22.37 -31.18
C ALA A 331 11.96 -23.73 -30.64
N GLY A 332 10.68 -23.85 -30.30
CA GLY A 332 10.07 -25.05 -29.77
C GLY A 332 10.33 -25.30 -28.28
N ASP A 333 11.24 -24.56 -27.64
CA ASP A 333 11.41 -24.64 -26.19
C ASP A 333 10.12 -24.17 -25.50
N LYS A 334 9.79 -24.83 -24.39
CA LYS A 334 8.78 -24.39 -23.43
C LYS A 334 9.49 -23.94 -22.16
N VAL A 335 9.06 -22.81 -21.62
CA VAL A 335 9.59 -22.25 -20.37
C VAL A 335 8.45 -21.96 -19.41
N ARG A 336 8.63 -22.31 -18.14
CA ARG A 336 7.72 -21.99 -17.04
C ARG A 336 8.18 -20.69 -16.38
N LEU A 337 7.44 -19.61 -16.54
CA LEU A 337 7.66 -18.36 -15.81
C LEU A 337 6.90 -18.45 -14.48
N ARG A 338 7.60 -18.25 -13.38
CA ARG A 338 7.05 -18.25 -12.01
C ARG A 338 6.86 -16.81 -11.57
N VAL A 339 5.70 -16.23 -11.86
CA VAL A 339 5.44 -14.79 -11.75
C VAL A 339 4.84 -14.48 -10.38
N SER A 340 5.46 -13.58 -9.63
CA SER A 340 4.94 -12.99 -8.41
C SER A 340 4.71 -11.50 -8.61
N ASN A 341 3.58 -10.97 -8.17
CA ASN A 341 3.38 -9.53 -8.10
C ASN A 341 3.78 -9.00 -6.72
N GLY A 342 5.01 -8.51 -6.59
CA GLY A 342 5.54 -7.89 -5.36
C GLY A 342 5.42 -6.37 -5.36
N GLY A 343 4.49 -5.81 -6.14
CA GLY A 343 4.17 -4.40 -6.13
C GLY A 343 3.47 -3.96 -4.85
N ALA A 344 3.57 -2.68 -4.51
CA ALA A 344 2.89 -2.09 -3.36
C ALA A 344 1.41 -1.82 -3.61
N SER A 345 1.01 -1.53 -4.85
CA SER A 345 -0.39 -1.19 -5.17
C SER A 345 -0.78 -1.37 -6.64
N THR A 346 0.02 -2.07 -7.45
CA THR A 346 -0.19 -2.15 -8.90
C THR A 346 -0.64 -3.53 -9.35
N TYR A 347 -1.76 -3.58 -10.07
CA TYR A 347 -2.21 -4.73 -10.84
C TYR A 347 -1.57 -4.71 -12.23
N PHE A 348 -1.20 -5.88 -12.77
CA PHE A 348 -0.59 -5.96 -14.11
C PHE A 348 -1.37 -6.87 -15.06
N TRP A 349 -1.69 -6.35 -16.24
CA TRP A 349 -2.04 -7.14 -17.42
C TRP A 349 -0.79 -7.82 -17.96
N LEU A 350 -0.82 -9.15 -18.05
CA LEU A 350 0.23 -9.99 -18.62
C LEU A 350 -0.19 -10.49 -20.00
N THR A 351 0.66 -10.28 -20.99
CA THR A 351 0.45 -10.67 -22.39
C THR A 351 1.75 -11.19 -22.99
N TYR A 352 1.65 -12.05 -24.00
CA TYR A 352 2.82 -12.67 -24.63
C TYR A 352 2.75 -12.59 -26.16
N ALA A 353 3.80 -12.07 -26.78
CA ALA A 353 3.87 -11.89 -28.23
C ALA A 353 4.03 -13.20 -29.01
N GLY A 354 4.41 -14.29 -28.33
CA GLY A 354 4.61 -15.61 -28.94
C GLY A 354 3.35 -16.48 -29.00
N GLY A 355 2.18 -15.96 -28.63
CA GLY A 355 0.90 -16.68 -28.68
C GLY A 355 0.24 -16.78 -27.31
N LYS A 356 -0.47 -17.89 -27.07
CA LYS A 356 -1.20 -18.11 -25.81
C LYS A 356 -0.27 -18.36 -24.62
N ILE A 357 -0.78 -18.01 -23.46
CA ILE A 357 -0.20 -18.29 -22.15
C ILE A 357 -0.94 -19.49 -21.56
N THR A 358 -0.22 -20.51 -21.11
CA THR A 358 -0.83 -21.65 -20.39
C THR A 358 -0.62 -21.48 -18.89
N VAL A 359 -1.67 -21.21 -18.13
CA VAL A 359 -1.64 -21.11 -16.66
C VAL A 359 -1.63 -22.51 -16.06
N VAL A 360 -0.66 -22.82 -15.20
CA VAL A 360 -0.46 -24.16 -14.61
C VAL A 360 -0.42 -24.19 -13.08
N ALA A 361 -0.20 -23.05 -12.43
CA ALA A 361 -0.34 -22.91 -10.98
C ALA A 361 -0.75 -21.48 -10.62
N ASN A 362 -1.37 -21.32 -9.45
CA ASN A 362 -1.74 -20.02 -8.88
C ASN A 362 -1.57 -20.05 -7.35
N ASP A 363 -0.95 -19.01 -6.78
CA ASP A 363 -0.70 -18.84 -5.35
C ASP A 363 0.03 -20.03 -4.70
N GLY A 364 0.97 -20.64 -5.44
CA GLY A 364 1.72 -21.83 -5.02
C GLY A 364 1.02 -23.17 -5.30
N ASN A 365 -0.28 -23.14 -5.64
CA ASN A 365 -1.10 -24.32 -5.85
C ASN A 365 -1.23 -24.70 -7.32
N ASP A 366 -1.15 -25.99 -7.63
CA ASP A 366 -1.33 -26.48 -8.99
C ASP A 366 -2.79 -26.35 -9.46
N VAL A 367 -2.95 -26.05 -10.75
CA VAL A 367 -4.25 -26.07 -11.42
C VAL A 367 -4.21 -26.95 -12.67
N GLU A 368 -5.37 -27.43 -13.11
CA GLU A 368 -5.51 -27.96 -14.47
C GLU A 368 -5.10 -26.89 -15.48
N PRO A 369 -4.25 -27.20 -16.49
CA PRO A 369 -3.76 -26.19 -17.42
C PRO A 369 -4.87 -25.43 -18.15
N VAL A 370 -4.80 -24.10 -18.12
CA VAL A 370 -5.75 -23.20 -18.81
C VAL A 370 -5.01 -22.33 -19.81
N GLU A 371 -5.40 -22.40 -21.09
CA GLU A 371 -4.84 -21.52 -22.13
C GLU A 371 -5.63 -20.21 -22.23
N VAL A 372 -4.92 -19.08 -22.15
CA VAL A 372 -5.48 -17.73 -22.21
C VAL A 372 -4.63 -16.83 -23.11
N ASP A 373 -5.22 -15.76 -23.61
CA ASP A 373 -4.51 -14.73 -24.37
C ASP A 373 -3.91 -13.66 -23.45
N ARG A 374 -4.56 -13.43 -22.30
CA ARG A 374 -4.09 -12.52 -21.25
C ARG A 374 -4.63 -12.91 -19.88
N LEU A 375 -3.97 -12.41 -18.85
CA LEU A 375 -4.48 -12.43 -17.47
C LEU A 375 -4.10 -11.14 -16.76
N ILE A 376 -4.89 -10.75 -15.76
CA ILE A 376 -4.50 -9.70 -14.81
C ILE A 376 -4.01 -10.39 -13.54
N ILE A 377 -2.83 -10.01 -13.07
CA ILE A 377 -2.28 -10.46 -11.79
C ILE A 377 -2.51 -9.36 -10.75
N ALA A 378 -3.24 -9.68 -9.69
CA ALA A 378 -3.45 -8.74 -8.59
C ALA A 378 -2.20 -8.57 -7.75
N VAL A 379 -2.19 -7.56 -6.88
CA VAL A 379 -1.10 -7.39 -5.91
C VAL A 379 -1.02 -8.68 -5.08
N SER A 380 0.18 -9.24 -4.96
CA SER A 380 0.51 -10.40 -4.13
C SER A 380 0.11 -11.77 -4.65
N GLU A 381 -0.69 -11.84 -5.71
CA GLU A 381 -0.91 -13.10 -6.40
C GLU A 381 0.36 -13.63 -7.04
N THR A 382 0.42 -14.97 -7.18
CA THR A 382 1.43 -15.63 -7.99
C THR A 382 0.79 -16.48 -9.07
N TYR A 383 1.41 -16.52 -10.24
CA TYR A 383 1.01 -17.39 -11.34
C TYR A 383 2.22 -18.08 -11.94
N ASP A 384 2.11 -19.39 -12.09
CA ASP A 384 3.03 -20.12 -12.96
C ASP A 384 2.40 -20.28 -14.31
N ILE A 385 3.10 -19.77 -15.32
CA ILE A 385 2.66 -19.80 -16.71
C ILE A 385 3.70 -20.48 -17.58
N VAL A 386 3.24 -21.25 -18.55
CA VAL A 386 4.08 -21.87 -19.57
C VAL A 386 3.90 -21.10 -20.88
N VAL A 387 5.02 -20.70 -21.47
CA VAL A 387 5.06 -20.08 -22.79
C VAL A 387 5.98 -20.87 -23.71
N THR A 388 5.60 -20.95 -24.98
CA THR A 388 6.39 -21.62 -26.03
C THR A 388 7.10 -20.56 -26.86
N ILE A 389 8.33 -20.83 -27.32
CA ILE A 389 9.08 -19.95 -28.21
C ILE A 389 8.78 -20.36 -29.67
N PRO A 390 8.07 -19.56 -30.48
CA PRO A 390 7.60 -20.02 -31.79
C PRO A 390 8.67 -20.17 -32.86
N ALA A 391 9.67 -19.28 -32.92
CA ALA A 391 10.67 -19.28 -33.98
C ALA A 391 12.06 -18.87 -33.50
N ASP A 392 13.09 -19.36 -34.20
CA ASP A 392 14.48 -18.98 -33.95
C ASP A 392 14.74 -17.57 -34.46
N LYS A 393 15.78 -16.92 -33.93
CA LYS A 393 16.19 -15.56 -34.30
C LYS A 393 15.11 -14.50 -34.06
N THR A 394 14.10 -14.83 -33.23
CA THR A 394 13.09 -13.90 -32.73
C THR A 394 13.06 -13.98 -31.20
N ALA A 395 12.99 -12.82 -30.53
CA ALA A 395 12.78 -12.70 -29.11
C ALA A 395 11.37 -12.16 -28.86
N TYR A 396 10.52 -12.94 -28.19
CA TYR A 396 9.11 -12.62 -27.99
C TYR A 396 8.90 -11.87 -26.69
N GLU A 397 8.19 -10.75 -26.76
CA GLU A 397 7.89 -9.92 -25.61
C GLU A 397 6.84 -10.58 -24.70
N PHE A 398 7.20 -10.77 -23.43
CA PHE A 398 6.28 -10.92 -22.33
C PHE A 398 6.10 -9.54 -21.68
N LEU A 399 4.93 -8.95 -21.89
CA LEU A 399 4.62 -7.57 -21.53
C LEU A 399 3.76 -7.54 -20.26
N ALA A 400 4.24 -6.81 -19.25
CA ALA A 400 3.47 -6.44 -18.07
C ALA A 400 3.05 -4.97 -18.18
N THR A 401 1.75 -4.73 -18.25
CA THR A 401 1.15 -3.38 -18.33
C THR A 401 0.32 -3.12 -17.07
N PRO A 402 0.57 -2.04 -16.31
CA PRO A 402 -0.26 -1.70 -15.16
C PRO A 402 -1.73 -1.52 -15.59
N GLU A 403 -2.66 -1.76 -14.67
CA GLU A 403 -4.10 -1.59 -14.90
C GLU A 403 -4.48 -0.18 -15.40
N ASP A 404 -3.75 0.85 -14.97
CA ASP A 404 -3.93 2.24 -15.42
C ASP A 404 -3.41 2.52 -16.85
N ARG A 405 -2.68 1.57 -17.44
CA ARG A 405 -2.13 1.58 -18.81
C ARG A 405 -1.25 2.79 -19.11
N THR A 406 -0.59 3.35 -18.09
CA THR A 406 0.21 4.56 -18.26
C THR A 406 1.60 4.30 -18.85
N LYS A 407 2.18 3.11 -18.58
CA LYS A 407 3.51 2.66 -19.04
C LYS A 407 3.52 1.13 -19.14
N SER A 408 4.69 0.49 -19.11
CA SER A 408 4.85 -0.97 -19.07
C SER A 408 6.28 -1.38 -18.67
N THR A 409 6.49 -2.68 -18.48
CA THR A 409 7.80 -3.35 -18.35
C THR A 409 7.81 -4.63 -19.19
N SER A 410 8.96 -4.99 -19.76
CA SER A 410 9.05 -6.06 -20.76
C SER A 410 10.15 -7.08 -20.45
N LEU A 411 9.84 -8.36 -20.67
CA LEU A 411 10.80 -9.46 -20.69
C LEU A 411 10.80 -10.11 -22.07
N TYR A 412 11.94 -10.10 -22.75
CA TYR A 412 12.09 -10.73 -24.06
C TYR A 412 12.59 -12.16 -23.92
N ILE A 413 11.87 -13.13 -24.50
CA ILE A 413 12.19 -14.56 -24.39
C ILE A 413 12.64 -15.05 -25.76
N GLY A 414 13.87 -15.56 -25.84
CA GLY A 414 14.54 -15.90 -27.09
C GLY A 414 15.62 -14.90 -27.51
N SER A 415 16.17 -15.09 -28.70
CA SER A 415 17.28 -14.30 -29.23
C SER A 415 16.98 -13.80 -30.65
N GLY A 416 17.46 -12.61 -31.01
CA GLY A 416 17.28 -12.01 -32.34
C GLY A 416 16.29 -10.83 -32.36
N ILE A 417 15.46 -10.74 -33.41
CA ILE A 417 14.55 -9.61 -33.62
C ILE A 417 13.46 -9.60 -32.53
N LYS A 418 13.24 -8.45 -31.87
CA LYS A 418 12.20 -8.32 -30.85
C LYS A 418 10.81 -8.30 -31.53
N GLN A 419 9.97 -9.27 -31.20
CA GLN A 419 8.55 -9.29 -31.53
C GLN A 419 7.76 -8.68 -30.37
N LEU A 420 7.06 -7.58 -30.62
CA LEU A 420 6.38 -6.80 -29.59
C LEU A 420 4.89 -7.13 -29.49
N VAL A 421 4.32 -6.93 -28.30
CA VAL A 421 2.87 -6.87 -28.08
C VAL A 421 2.36 -5.45 -28.34
N ALA A 422 1.18 -5.32 -28.94
CA ALA A 422 0.54 -4.03 -29.10
C ALA A 422 0.14 -3.45 -27.71
N PRO A 423 0.52 -2.21 -27.38
CA PRO A 423 0.13 -1.60 -26.11
C PRO A 423 -1.39 -1.51 -25.94
N LEU A 424 -1.88 -1.74 -24.72
CA LEU A 424 -3.29 -1.58 -24.41
C LEU A 424 -3.72 -0.11 -24.57
N PRO A 425 -4.92 0.17 -25.13
CA PRO A 425 -5.40 1.53 -25.28
C PRO A 425 -5.71 2.14 -23.91
N LYS A 426 -5.54 3.47 -23.78
CA LYS A 426 -5.86 4.21 -22.56
C LYS A 426 -7.32 3.99 -22.14
N LEU A 427 -7.53 3.99 -20.83
CA LEU A 427 -8.86 3.87 -20.23
C LEU A 427 -9.75 5.06 -20.60
N LYS A 428 -11.03 4.77 -20.88
CA LYS A 428 -12.05 5.78 -21.17
C LYS A 428 -12.74 6.23 -19.89
N TYR A 429 -12.07 7.08 -19.10
CA TYR A 429 -12.53 7.45 -17.76
C TYR A 429 -13.95 8.03 -17.69
N PHE A 430 -14.39 8.80 -18.69
CA PHE A 430 -15.76 9.35 -18.70
C PHE A 430 -16.84 8.31 -19.00
N GLU A 431 -16.55 7.27 -19.79
CA GLU A 431 -17.46 6.13 -19.94
C GLU A 431 -17.57 5.37 -18.62
N GLY A 432 -16.45 5.17 -17.92
CA GLY A 432 -16.44 4.61 -16.57
C GLY A 432 -17.27 5.43 -15.60
N MET A 433 -17.09 6.75 -15.57
CA MET A 433 -17.90 7.66 -14.76
C MET A 433 -19.40 7.54 -15.06
N LYS A 434 -19.78 7.40 -16.33
CA LYS A 434 -21.17 7.23 -16.73
C LYS A 434 -21.77 5.92 -16.22
N MET A 435 -21.04 4.81 -16.34
CA MET A 435 -21.46 3.53 -15.76
C MET A 435 -21.58 3.62 -14.23
N MET A 436 -20.59 4.27 -13.61
CA MET A 436 -20.55 4.49 -12.17
C MET A 436 -21.73 5.27 -11.63
N ASN A 437 -22.18 6.28 -12.38
CA ASN A 437 -23.39 7.00 -12.07
C ASN A 437 -24.65 6.15 -12.10
N GLY A 438 -24.64 4.99 -12.77
CA GLY A 438 -25.70 3.99 -12.68
C GLY A 438 -25.60 3.15 -11.41
N MET A 439 -24.37 2.77 -11.04
CA MET A 439 -24.08 1.82 -9.95
C MET A 439 -24.06 2.42 -8.55
N MET A 440 -23.85 3.73 -8.36
CA MET A 440 -23.73 4.30 -7.01
C MET A 440 -25.04 4.89 -6.50
N LYS A 441 -25.47 4.54 -5.30
CA LYS A 441 -26.62 5.16 -4.62
C LYS A 441 -26.23 6.51 -4.00
N MET A 442 -27.23 7.35 -3.70
CA MET A 442 -27.01 8.65 -3.05
C MET A 442 -26.48 8.54 -1.60
N ASN A 443 -26.61 7.37 -0.97
CA ASN A 443 -26.04 7.08 0.36
C ASN A 443 -24.60 6.54 0.28
N GLY A 444 -24.04 6.42 -0.93
CA GLY A 444 -22.69 5.95 -1.20
C GLY A 444 -22.55 4.42 -1.31
N ASP A 445 -23.62 3.66 -1.13
CA ASP A 445 -23.58 2.21 -1.37
C ASP A 445 -23.66 1.89 -2.85
N LEU A 446 -23.10 0.74 -3.23
CA LEU A 446 -23.31 0.21 -4.56
C LEU A 446 -24.76 -0.29 -4.71
N ASP A 447 -25.32 -0.04 -5.88
CA ASP A 447 -26.62 -0.55 -6.29
C ASP A 447 -26.43 -1.91 -6.93
N ASP A 448 -27.20 -2.88 -6.44
CA ASP A 448 -27.23 -4.19 -7.04
C ASP A 448 -27.98 -4.06 -8.37
N MET A 449 -27.21 -3.91 -9.45
CA MET A 449 -27.70 -3.76 -10.81
C MET A 449 -28.40 -5.04 -11.33
N GLY A 450 -28.71 -6.00 -10.45
CA GLY A 450 -29.26 -7.32 -10.78
C GLY A 450 -28.24 -8.24 -11.43
N MET A 451 -26.95 -7.90 -11.34
CA MET A 451 -25.84 -8.66 -11.91
C MET A 451 -25.16 -9.45 -10.80
N SER A 452 -25.10 -10.78 -10.94
CA SER A 452 -24.34 -11.63 -10.02
C SER A 452 -22.85 -11.60 -10.40
N MET A 453 -22.14 -10.60 -9.87
CA MET A 453 -20.70 -10.46 -10.03
C MET A 453 -19.97 -11.43 -9.11
N SER A 454 -19.16 -12.33 -9.67
CA SER A 454 -18.33 -13.29 -8.93
C SER A 454 -17.19 -13.84 -9.81
N LEU A 455 -16.11 -14.26 -9.15
CA LEU A 455 -14.99 -15.03 -9.69
C LEU A 455 -14.28 -14.37 -10.87
N ASN A 456 -14.25 -13.04 -10.95
CA ASN A 456 -13.70 -12.27 -12.05
C ASN A 456 -14.32 -12.56 -13.44
N LYS A 457 -15.51 -13.18 -13.49
CA LYS A 457 -16.14 -13.60 -14.77
C LYS A 457 -16.51 -12.42 -15.67
N MET A 458 -16.94 -11.33 -15.07
CA MET A 458 -17.26 -10.08 -15.75
C MET A 458 -16.20 -9.05 -15.35
N ASP A 459 -15.15 -8.93 -16.15
CA ASP A 459 -14.05 -8.00 -15.86
C ASP A 459 -14.56 -6.56 -15.79
N MET A 460 -14.62 -6.02 -14.58
CA MET A 460 -15.09 -4.67 -14.33
C MET A 460 -14.22 -3.60 -14.99
N ASN A 461 -12.96 -3.87 -15.31
CA ASN A 461 -12.15 -2.94 -16.09
C ASN A 461 -12.65 -2.83 -17.52
N VAL A 462 -13.09 -3.93 -18.11
CA VAL A 462 -13.66 -3.95 -19.45
C VAL A 462 -15.06 -3.36 -19.45
N VAL A 463 -15.85 -3.64 -18.41
CA VAL A 463 -17.19 -3.06 -18.25
C VAL A 463 -17.07 -1.54 -18.05
N MET A 464 -16.31 -1.07 -17.05
CA MET A 464 -16.16 0.35 -16.74
C MET A 464 -15.36 1.11 -17.79
N TYR A 465 -14.36 0.50 -18.42
CA TYR A 465 -13.50 1.15 -19.41
C TYR A 465 -13.48 0.37 -20.72
N PRO A 466 -14.55 0.48 -21.54
CA PRO A 466 -14.69 -0.33 -22.75
C PRO A 466 -13.49 -0.22 -23.69
N GLU A 467 -12.77 -1.33 -23.86
CA GLU A 467 -11.52 -1.40 -24.63
C GLU A 467 -11.75 -1.32 -26.15
N ILE A 468 -12.93 -1.70 -26.63
CA ILE A 468 -13.23 -1.85 -28.06
C ILE A 468 -13.97 -0.61 -28.59
N THR A 469 -13.55 -0.14 -29.77
CA THR A 469 -14.20 0.91 -30.58
C THR A 469 -14.63 0.40 -31.95
N GLY A 470 -14.72 -0.92 -32.15
CA GLY A 470 -15.33 -1.50 -33.35
C GLY A 470 -16.80 -1.10 -33.48
N GLU A 471 -17.25 -0.90 -34.73
CA GLU A 471 -18.61 -0.43 -35.05
C GLU A 471 -19.66 -1.19 -34.24
N THR A 472 -20.38 -0.44 -33.40
CA THR A 472 -21.61 -0.94 -32.78
C THR A 472 -22.58 -1.24 -33.92
N LYS A 473 -22.96 -2.52 -34.09
CA LYS A 473 -24.08 -2.85 -34.98
C LYS A 473 -25.30 -2.01 -34.57
N PRO A 474 -26.08 -1.49 -35.54
CA PRO A 474 -27.04 -0.42 -35.26
C PRO A 474 -28.06 -0.84 -34.22
N LYS A 475 -28.28 0.03 -33.23
CA LYS A 475 -29.30 -0.11 -32.20
C LYS A 475 -30.69 -0.14 -32.84
N THR A 476 -31.43 -1.23 -32.68
CA THR A 476 -32.90 -1.17 -32.76
C THR A 476 -33.41 -0.39 -31.57
N SER A 477 -34.06 0.74 -31.85
CA SER A 477 -34.66 1.64 -30.88
C SER A 477 -35.87 0.99 -30.19
N THR A 478 -35.73 0.64 -28.92
CA THR A 478 -36.90 0.39 -28.06
C THR A 478 -36.75 1.22 -26.79
N LYS A 479 -37.81 1.97 -26.47
CA LYS A 479 -37.88 2.94 -25.37
C LYS A 479 -37.50 2.31 -24.03
N MET A 480 -36.64 3.02 -23.30
CA MET A 480 -36.13 2.63 -21.98
C MET A 480 -37.12 3.03 -20.88
N GLU A 481 -37.86 2.08 -20.34
CA GLU A 481 -38.43 2.13 -18.98
C GLU A 481 -38.63 0.68 -18.50
N GLY A 482 -37.90 0.28 -17.46
CA GLY A 482 -38.28 -0.86 -16.61
C GLY A 482 -37.83 -2.29 -16.97
N MET A 483 -36.63 -2.52 -17.54
CA MET A 483 -36.09 -3.88 -17.66
C MET A 483 -34.73 -4.07 -16.98
N LYS A 484 -34.59 -5.23 -16.34
CA LYS A 484 -33.35 -5.77 -15.77
C LYS A 484 -32.24 -5.71 -16.82
N MET A 485 -31.05 -5.30 -16.39
CA MET A 485 -29.89 -5.14 -17.25
C MET A 485 -29.35 -6.54 -17.62
N ASP A 486 -29.50 -6.94 -18.88
CA ASP A 486 -28.94 -8.21 -19.36
C ASP A 486 -27.41 -8.12 -19.48
N ALA A 487 -26.71 -9.07 -18.86
CA ALA A 487 -25.24 -9.16 -18.79
C ALA A 487 -24.55 -9.23 -20.17
N GLU A 488 -25.29 -9.58 -21.22
CA GLU A 488 -24.76 -9.69 -22.60
C GLU A 488 -24.50 -8.32 -23.25
N GLN A 489 -25.13 -7.23 -22.78
CA GLN A 489 -25.02 -5.91 -23.43
C GLN A 489 -23.68 -5.19 -23.20
N TYR A 490 -22.90 -5.58 -22.18
CA TYR A 490 -21.65 -4.91 -21.79
C TYR A 490 -20.45 -5.83 -21.65
N ASN A 491 -20.57 -7.10 -22.01
CA ASN A 491 -19.42 -7.99 -22.04
C ASN A 491 -18.55 -7.64 -23.26
N ALA A 492 -17.69 -6.63 -23.16
CA ALA A 492 -16.82 -6.26 -24.28
C ALA A 492 -15.82 -7.39 -24.63
N ASN A 493 -15.60 -8.35 -23.73
CA ASN A 493 -14.88 -9.59 -24.06
C ASN A 493 -15.71 -10.52 -24.95
N ALA A 494 -17.04 -10.43 -24.98
CA ALA A 494 -17.85 -11.14 -25.98
C ALA A 494 -17.77 -10.48 -27.38
N LEU A 495 -17.23 -9.25 -27.46
CA LEU A 495 -17.04 -8.51 -28.71
C LEU A 495 -15.62 -8.68 -29.31
N SER A 496 -14.72 -9.38 -28.62
CA SER A 496 -13.37 -9.76 -29.11
C SER A 496 -13.10 -11.24 -28.85
N ASP A 497 -12.43 -11.94 -29.77
CA ASP A 497 -12.01 -13.35 -29.58
C ASP A 497 -10.88 -13.55 -28.53
N ILE A 498 -10.76 -12.65 -27.54
CA ILE A 498 -9.72 -12.66 -26.50
C ILE A 498 -10.19 -13.46 -25.29
N THR A 499 -9.47 -14.53 -24.96
CA THR A 499 -9.67 -15.29 -23.73
C THR A 499 -8.88 -14.63 -22.59
N THR A 500 -9.60 -14.03 -21.63
CA THR A 500 -9.02 -13.47 -20.41
C THR A 500 -9.24 -14.45 -19.24
N LEU A 501 -8.19 -14.73 -18.47
CA LEU A 501 -8.30 -15.58 -17.28
C LEU A 501 -9.29 -14.99 -16.25
N ASN A 502 -10.12 -15.86 -15.67
CA ASN A 502 -10.93 -15.57 -14.49
C ASN A 502 -10.92 -16.78 -13.54
N TYR A 503 -11.32 -16.59 -12.28
CA TYR A 503 -11.19 -17.63 -11.25
C TYR A 503 -12.11 -18.82 -11.47
N ALA A 504 -13.19 -18.70 -12.25
CA ALA A 504 -14.05 -19.84 -12.56
C ALA A 504 -13.40 -20.84 -13.53
N MET A 505 -12.39 -20.40 -14.27
CA MET A 505 -11.59 -21.26 -15.16
C MET A 505 -10.58 -22.12 -14.39
N LEU A 506 -10.21 -21.72 -13.18
CA LEU A 506 -9.23 -22.45 -12.37
C LEU A 506 -9.87 -23.68 -11.73
N LYS A 507 -9.16 -24.80 -11.77
CA LYS A 507 -9.60 -26.07 -11.18
C LYS A 507 -8.42 -26.77 -10.56
N SER A 508 -8.57 -27.28 -9.34
CA SER A 508 -7.56 -28.10 -8.70
C SER A 508 -7.43 -29.45 -9.41
N PRO A 509 -6.21 -29.97 -9.66
CA PRO A 509 -6.02 -31.30 -10.21
C PRO A 509 -6.37 -32.43 -9.22
N THR A 510 -6.54 -32.10 -7.93
CA THR A 510 -6.88 -33.05 -6.85
C THR A 510 -8.10 -32.55 -6.08
N LYS A 511 -8.77 -33.47 -5.35
CA LYS A 511 -9.89 -33.08 -4.47
C LYS A 511 -9.36 -32.23 -3.33
N THR A 512 -10.04 -31.11 -3.08
CA THR A 512 -9.64 -30.12 -2.07
C THR A 512 -10.66 -30.05 -0.92
N THR A 513 -11.61 -30.98 -0.84
CA THR A 513 -12.77 -30.93 0.07
C THR A 513 -12.35 -30.83 1.54
N LEU A 514 -13.08 -30.02 2.32
CA LEU A 514 -12.89 -29.93 3.77
C LEU A 514 -13.59 -31.10 4.50
N PRO A 515 -13.25 -31.38 5.78
CA PRO A 515 -13.93 -32.42 6.55
C PRO A 515 -15.45 -32.19 6.63
N GLU A 516 -16.26 -33.15 6.18
CA GLU A 516 -17.72 -33.02 6.05
C GLU A 516 -18.45 -32.86 7.40
N ASN A 517 -17.92 -33.49 8.45
CA ASN A 517 -18.53 -33.47 9.79
C ASN A 517 -18.01 -32.33 10.68
N ALA A 518 -17.12 -31.48 10.16
CA ALA A 518 -16.62 -30.33 10.92
C ALA A 518 -17.73 -29.26 11.04
N PRO A 519 -17.86 -28.60 12.21
CA PRO A 519 -18.79 -27.48 12.36
C PRO A 519 -18.42 -26.35 11.39
N VAL A 520 -19.42 -25.73 10.77
CA VAL A 520 -19.22 -24.61 9.84
C VAL A 520 -19.46 -23.29 10.54
N LYS A 521 -18.47 -22.40 10.50
CA LYS A 521 -18.58 -21.01 10.95
C LYS A 521 -18.63 -20.09 9.76
N GLU A 522 -19.82 -19.54 9.49
CA GLU A 522 -20.01 -18.57 8.41
C GLU A 522 -19.76 -17.15 8.91
N LEU A 523 -18.95 -16.41 8.15
CA LEU A 523 -18.61 -15.02 8.36
C LEU A 523 -18.91 -14.25 7.09
N LYS A 524 -19.51 -13.07 7.23
CA LYS A 524 -19.81 -12.17 6.12
C LYS A 524 -19.08 -10.88 6.36
N PHE A 525 -18.34 -10.41 5.36
CA PHE A 525 -17.70 -9.11 5.40
C PHE A 525 -18.09 -8.29 4.18
N GLU A 526 -18.31 -7.01 4.43
CA GLU A 526 -18.47 -6.00 3.40
C GLU A 526 -17.16 -5.20 3.29
N LEU A 527 -16.50 -5.24 2.13
CA LEU A 527 -15.37 -4.38 1.84
C LEU A 527 -15.89 -2.96 1.57
N THR A 528 -15.38 -1.99 2.31
CA THR A 528 -15.87 -0.61 2.29
C THR A 528 -14.70 0.36 2.24
N GLY A 529 -14.92 1.53 1.65
CA GLY A 529 -13.87 2.53 1.51
C GLY A 529 -14.41 3.95 1.42
N ASN A 530 -13.55 4.90 1.75
CA ASN A 530 -13.76 6.31 1.55
C ASN A 530 -12.54 6.89 0.85
N MET A 531 -12.65 7.14 -0.46
CA MET A 531 -11.54 7.65 -1.25
C MET A 531 -11.17 9.10 -0.90
N ASN A 532 -12.13 9.92 -0.46
CA ASN A 532 -11.87 11.33 -0.12
C ASN A 532 -10.99 11.46 1.13
N ARG A 533 -11.14 10.50 2.05
CA ARG A 533 -10.37 10.43 3.30
C ARG A 533 -9.27 9.38 3.27
N TYR A 534 -9.24 8.59 2.22
CA TYR A 534 -8.42 7.41 2.04
C TYR A 534 -8.48 6.43 3.22
N VAL A 535 -9.71 6.06 3.62
CA VAL A 535 -9.99 5.13 4.72
C VAL A 535 -10.57 3.84 4.15
N TRP A 536 -9.91 2.72 4.38
CA TRP A 536 -10.28 1.41 3.84
C TRP A 536 -10.56 0.41 4.97
N SER A 537 -11.65 -0.35 4.88
CA SER A 537 -12.11 -1.16 6.01
C SER A 537 -13.03 -2.31 5.60
N LEU A 538 -13.14 -3.30 6.48
CA LEU A 538 -14.20 -4.31 6.42
C LEU A 538 -15.33 -3.84 7.34
N ASP A 539 -16.59 -3.99 6.97
CA ASP A 539 -17.78 -3.59 7.76
C ASP A 539 -17.68 -2.18 8.38
N ASN A 540 -17.08 -1.23 7.65
CA ASN A 540 -16.80 0.13 8.12
C ASN A 540 -15.96 0.23 9.43
N LYS A 541 -15.18 -0.80 9.75
CA LYS A 541 -14.24 -0.81 10.88
C LYS A 541 -12.83 -1.11 10.40
N VAL A 542 -11.91 -0.21 10.71
CA VAL A 542 -10.47 -0.47 10.53
C VAL A 542 -9.98 -1.50 11.54
N VAL A 543 -8.76 -2.02 11.37
CA VAL A 543 -8.14 -3.00 12.28
C VAL A 543 -8.24 -2.53 13.74
N SER A 544 -7.95 -1.27 14.03
CA SER A 544 -7.97 -0.73 15.40
C SER A 544 -9.36 -0.46 15.99
N GLU A 545 -10.43 -0.62 15.21
CA GLU A 545 -11.83 -0.46 15.62
C GLU A 545 -12.56 -1.81 15.71
N ALA A 546 -11.88 -2.93 15.43
CA ALA A 546 -12.44 -4.28 15.44
C ALA A 546 -11.72 -5.19 16.44
N ASP A 547 -12.48 -6.09 17.06
CA ASP A 547 -11.90 -7.17 17.85
C ASP A 547 -11.33 -8.27 16.94
N LYS A 548 -10.44 -9.09 17.50
CA LYS A 548 -9.97 -10.31 16.82
C LYS A 548 -11.15 -11.28 16.61
N ILE A 549 -11.15 -11.95 15.47
CA ILE A 549 -12.16 -12.93 15.08
C ILE A 549 -11.78 -14.27 15.69
N LEU A 550 -12.46 -14.62 16.77
CA LEU A 550 -12.25 -15.88 17.46
C LEU A 550 -12.70 -17.06 16.61
N ILE A 551 -11.86 -18.07 16.38
CA ILE A 551 -12.19 -19.32 15.66
C ILE A 551 -11.71 -20.55 16.45
N LYS A 552 -12.30 -21.71 16.17
CA LYS A 552 -12.03 -22.97 16.86
C LYS A 552 -11.26 -23.92 15.96
N LYS A 553 -10.24 -24.57 16.52
CA LYS A 553 -9.51 -25.61 15.82
C LYS A 553 -10.46 -26.74 15.39
N GLY A 554 -10.35 -27.13 14.12
CA GLY A 554 -11.14 -28.17 13.47
C GLY A 554 -12.46 -27.70 12.84
N GLU A 555 -12.87 -26.43 13.01
CA GLU A 555 -14.05 -25.90 12.33
C GLU A 555 -13.75 -25.50 10.87
N ASN A 556 -14.73 -25.61 9.99
CA ASN A 556 -14.66 -25.08 8.64
C ASN A 556 -15.13 -23.62 8.68
N VAL A 557 -14.22 -22.68 8.42
CA VAL A 557 -14.53 -21.25 8.39
C VAL A 557 -14.90 -20.89 6.97
N ARG A 558 -16.13 -20.40 6.76
CA ARG A 558 -16.64 -19.91 5.49
C ARG A 558 -16.71 -18.40 5.52
N ILE A 559 -16.02 -17.73 4.61
CA ILE A 559 -15.98 -16.28 4.50
C ILE A 559 -16.68 -15.87 3.21
N ILE A 560 -17.73 -15.07 3.32
CA ILE A 560 -18.43 -14.45 2.19
C ILE A 560 -18.02 -12.98 2.15
N LEU A 561 -17.35 -12.59 1.09
CA LEU A 561 -16.81 -11.25 0.90
C LEU A 561 -17.63 -10.55 -0.16
N HIS A 562 -18.24 -9.42 0.18
CA HIS A 562 -18.91 -8.53 -0.78
C HIS A 562 -18.15 -7.22 -0.88
N ASN A 563 -17.75 -6.80 -2.07
CA ASN A 563 -17.07 -5.54 -2.26
C ASN A 563 -18.06 -4.40 -2.57
N ASN A 564 -18.37 -3.61 -1.55
CA ASN A 564 -19.21 -2.42 -1.66
C ASN A 564 -18.39 -1.14 -1.93
N SER A 565 -17.15 -1.28 -2.40
CA SER A 565 -16.29 -0.15 -2.75
C SER A 565 -16.06 -0.09 -4.26
N MET A 566 -15.49 1.02 -4.72
CA MET A 566 -15.23 1.24 -6.13
C MET A 566 -13.87 0.78 -6.65
N MET A 567 -13.10 0.12 -5.80
CA MET A 567 -11.77 -0.37 -6.11
C MET A 567 -11.73 -1.89 -5.99
N ARG A 568 -10.84 -2.51 -6.76
CA ARG A 568 -10.43 -3.90 -6.55
C ARG A 568 -9.66 -4.01 -5.23
N HIS A 569 -9.78 -5.17 -4.57
CA HIS A 569 -9.05 -5.46 -3.33
C HIS A 569 -8.52 -6.91 -3.36
N PRO A 570 -7.20 -7.13 -3.38
CA PRO A 570 -6.62 -8.45 -3.23
C PRO A 570 -6.56 -8.81 -1.75
N MET A 571 -7.48 -9.65 -1.29
CA MET A 571 -7.59 -10.08 0.10
C MET A 571 -6.71 -11.30 0.35
N HIS A 572 -5.71 -11.15 1.22
CA HIS A 572 -4.76 -12.19 1.59
C HIS A 572 -5.04 -12.71 3.01
N LEU A 573 -5.00 -14.03 3.18
CA LEU A 573 -5.05 -14.69 4.50
C LEU A 573 -3.71 -15.38 4.80
N HIS A 574 -3.10 -15.01 5.91
CA HIS A 574 -1.86 -15.64 6.36
C HIS A 574 -2.08 -17.07 6.85
N GLY A 575 -1.06 -17.92 6.68
CA GLY A 575 -0.98 -19.27 7.26
C GLY A 575 -1.96 -20.31 6.71
N HIS A 576 -2.83 -19.93 5.77
CA HIS A 576 -3.86 -20.81 5.21
C HIS A 576 -3.98 -20.60 3.71
N ASP A 577 -4.17 -21.70 3.00
CA ASP A 577 -4.88 -21.66 1.74
C ASP A 577 -6.37 -21.86 2.02
N PHE A 578 -7.20 -21.17 1.24
CA PHE A 578 -8.64 -21.31 1.22
C PHE A 578 -9.09 -21.85 -0.13
N ARG A 579 -10.17 -22.63 -0.11
CA ARG A 579 -10.92 -23.02 -1.30
C ARG A 579 -11.71 -21.81 -1.78
N VAL A 580 -11.59 -21.48 -3.06
CA VAL A 580 -12.52 -20.53 -3.71
C VAL A 580 -13.70 -21.32 -4.27
N LEU A 581 -14.90 -21.07 -3.77
CA LEU A 581 -16.11 -21.76 -4.22
C LEU A 581 -16.54 -21.26 -5.60
N ASN A 582 -15.84 -21.74 -6.63
CA ASN A 582 -15.90 -21.21 -7.98
C ASN A 582 -16.75 -22.02 -8.98
N GLY A 583 -17.48 -23.03 -8.48
CA GLY A 583 -18.30 -23.94 -9.29
C GLY A 583 -17.62 -25.26 -9.68
N GLN A 584 -16.34 -25.48 -9.32
CA GLN A 584 -15.62 -26.74 -9.59
C GLN A 584 -15.87 -27.86 -8.56
N GLY A 585 -16.82 -27.66 -7.63
CA GLY A 585 -17.24 -28.66 -6.65
C GLY A 585 -16.11 -29.17 -5.75
N GLU A 586 -15.88 -30.49 -5.75
CA GLU A 586 -14.80 -31.13 -4.98
C GLU A 586 -13.39 -30.66 -5.42
N TYR A 587 -13.26 -30.07 -6.61
CA TYR A 587 -12.00 -29.63 -7.24
C TYR A 587 -11.86 -28.10 -7.28
N ALA A 588 -12.53 -27.39 -6.36
CA ALA A 588 -12.31 -25.96 -6.15
C ALA A 588 -10.80 -25.64 -6.00
N PRO A 589 -10.28 -24.59 -6.65
CA PRO A 589 -8.87 -24.22 -6.52
C PRO A 589 -8.56 -23.74 -5.10
N LEU A 590 -7.33 -23.98 -4.66
CA LEU A 590 -6.77 -23.43 -3.43
C LEU A 590 -6.00 -22.15 -3.76
N LYS A 591 -6.22 -21.11 -2.97
CA LYS A 591 -5.57 -19.80 -3.07
C LYS A 591 -5.30 -19.25 -1.67
N ASN A 592 -4.35 -18.33 -1.55
CA ASN A 592 -4.13 -17.54 -0.32
C ASN A 592 -4.36 -16.04 -0.55
N VAL A 593 -4.56 -15.61 -1.79
CA VAL A 593 -5.00 -14.26 -2.16
C VAL A 593 -6.22 -14.37 -3.05
N ILE A 594 -7.24 -13.53 -2.85
CA ILE A 594 -8.35 -13.38 -3.80
C ILE A 594 -8.58 -11.91 -4.14
N ASP A 595 -8.54 -11.58 -5.42
CA ASP A 595 -8.95 -10.27 -5.90
C ASP A 595 -10.47 -10.19 -5.98
N ILE A 596 -11.05 -9.15 -5.37
CA ILE A 596 -12.49 -8.91 -5.39
C ILE A 596 -12.78 -7.56 -6.03
N MET A 597 -13.43 -7.58 -7.19
CA MET A 597 -13.84 -6.41 -7.96
C MET A 597 -15.01 -5.68 -7.31
N PRO A 598 -15.28 -4.43 -7.70
CA PRO A 598 -16.49 -3.73 -7.27
C PRO A 598 -17.77 -4.54 -7.53
N MET A 599 -18.68 -4.55 -6.56
CA MET A 599 -19.94 -5.30 -6.54
C MET A 599 -19.81 -6.83 -6.50
N GLU A 600 -18.59 -7.33 -6.50
CA GLU A 600 -18.35 -8.77 -6.52
C GLU A 600 -18.63 -9.40 -5.16
N THR A 601 -19.22 -10.60 -5.19
CA THR A 601 -19.35 -11.45 -4.01
C THR A 601 -18.71 -12.80 -4.26
N ASP A 602 -17.67 -13.11 -3.49
CA ASP A 602 -16.98 -14.39 -3.53
C ASP A 602 -17.06 -15.11 -2.18
N THR A 603 -17.09 -16.43 -2.24
CA THR A 603 -17.12 -17.28 -1.05
C THR A 603 -15.85 -18.12 -0.95
N LEU A 604 -15.19 -18.00 0.19
CA LEU A 604 -13.98 -18.72 0.55
C LEU A 604 -14.31 -19.71 1.67
N GLU A 605 -13.62 -20.84 1.71
CA GLU A 605 -13.66 -21.72 2.88
C GLU A 605 -12.31 -22.38 3.16
N PHE A 606 -11.93 -22.43 4.43
CA PHE A 606 -10.74 -23.13 4.89
C PHE A 606 -11.04 -23.91 6.16
N ASN A 607 -10.26 -24.97 6.42
CA ASN A 607 -10.33 -25.68 7.69
C ASN A 607 -9.39 -25.02 8.69
N ALA A 608 -9.91 -24.68 9.87
CA ALA A 608 -9.14 -24.03 10.92
C ALA A 608 -8.23 -25.06 11.64
N ASN A 609 -7.10 -25.43 11.05
CA ASN A 609 -6.26 -26.54 11.53
C ASN A 609 -4.91 -26.13 12.15
N VAL A 610 -4.55 -24.85 12.09
CA VAL A 610 -3.29 -24.32 12.65
C VAL A 610 -3.55 -23.40 13.83
N ASP A 611 -2.67 -23.34 14.82
CA ASP A 611 -2.86 -22.43 15.95
C ASP A 611 -2.13 -21.10 15.69
N GLY A 612 -2.64 -19.98 16.22
CA GLY A 612 -1.98 -18.68 16.08
C GLY A 612 -2.92 -17.50 15.84
N ASP A 613 -2.35 -16.30 15.80
CA ASP A 613 -3.03 -15.11 15.30
C ASP A 613 -2.65 -14.88 13.84
N TRP A 614 -3.63 -14.89 12.94
CA TRP A 614 -3.40 -14.80 11.50
C TRP A 614 -4.01 -13.53 10.94
N PHE A 615 -3.22 -12.79 10.16
CA PHE A 615 -3.69 -11.54 9.56
C PHE A 615 -4.45 -11.82 8.26
N PHE A 616 -5.58 -11.13 8.09
CA PHE A 616 -6.41 -11.17 6.89
C PHE A 616 -6.62 -9.74 6.40
N HIS A 617 -6.00 -9.36 5.28
CA HIS A 617 -5.95 -7.95 4.89
C HIS A 617 -5.94 -7.76 3.37
N CYS A 618 -6.29 -6.54 2.95
CA CYS A 618 -6.08 -6.10 1.58
C CYS A 618 -4.57 -5.94 1.35
N HIS A 619 -4.05 -6.48 0.26
CA HIS A 619 -2.63 -6.45 -0.07
C HIS A 619 -2.24 -5.27 -0.98
N ILE A 620 -3.16 -4.32 -1.20
CA ILE A 620 -2.75 -2.96 -1.56
C ILE A 620 -2.14 -2.33 -0.30
N LEU A 621 -0.82 -2.11 -0.29
CA LEU A 621 -0.03 -1.64 0.86
C LEU A 621 -0.70 -0.45 1.55
N TYR A 622 -1.13 0.55 0.78
CA TYR A 622 -1.76 1.76 1.33
C TYR A 622 -3.17 1.51 1.88
N HIS A 623 -3.91 0.50 1.39
CA HIS A 623 -5.19 0.09 1.98
C HIS A 623 -4.99 -0.64 3.30
N MET A 624 -3.99 -1.53 3.37
CA MET A 624 -3.58 -2.20 4.61
C MET A 624 -3.23 -1.17 5.68
N MET A 625 -2.34 -0.22 5.34
CA MET A 625 -1.89 0.83 6.25
C MET A 625 -3.00 1.81 6.66
N SER A 626 -4.05 1.94 5.84
CA SER A 626 -5.25 2.71 6.13
C SER A 626 -6.26 1.93 7.01
N GLY A 627 -6.06 0.62 7.20
CA GLY A 627 -6.79 -0.20 8.18
C GLY A 627 -7.65 -1.32 7.59
N MET A 628 -7.48 -1.68 6.32
CA MET A 628 -8.29 -2.72 5.68
C MET A 628 -7.81 -4.14 6.03
N GLY A 629 -8.16 -4.60 7.22
CA GLY A 629 -7.87 -5.97 7.63
C GLY A 629 -8.61 -6.44 8.88
N ARG A 630 -8.36 -7.69 9.24
CA ARG A 630 -8.86 -8.42 10.41
C ARG A 630 -7.78 -9.37 10.92
N VAL A 631 -7.89 -9.72 12.19
CA VAL A 631 -7.02 -10.74 12.81
C VAL A 631 -7.91 -11.91 13.20
N PHE A 632 -7.63 -13.09 12.65
CA PHE A 632 -8.20 -14.35 13.11
C PHE A 632 -7.38 -14.85 14.30
N THR A 633 -8.06 -15.34 15.34
CA THR A 633 -7.42 -15.78 16.58
C THR A 633 -8.01 -17.12 17.01
N TYR A 634 -7.17 -18.09 17.33
CA TYR A 634 -7.63 -19.42 17.73
C TYR A 634 -7.96 -19.48 19.23
N GLU A 635 -9.08 -20.13 19.56
CA GLU A 635 -9.46 -20.42 20.94
C GLU A 635 -8.40 -21.28 21.65
N ASN A 636 -8.09 -20.93 22.89
CA ASN A 636 -7.14 -21.66 23.75
C ASN A 636 -5.73 -21.81 23.16
N GLN A 637 -5.35 -20.93 22.22
CA GLN A 637 -3.99 -20.92 21.69
C GLN A 637 -2.95 -20.60 22.79
N PRO A 638 -1.73 -21.16 22.69
CA PRO A 638 -0.65 -20.84 23.61
C PRO A 638 -0.24 -19.37 23.50
N ALA A 639 0.32 -18.83 24.58
CA ALA A 639 0.92 -17.49 24.54
C ALA A 639 2.09 -17.49 23.55
N ASN A 640 2.12 -16.50 22.66
CA ASN A 640 3.22 -16.34 21.71
C ASN A 640 4.45 -15.75 22.42
N PRO A 641 5.58 -16.49 22.52
CA PRO A 641 6.78 -16.00 23.19
C PRO A 641 7.42 -14.81 22.49
N GLU A 642 7.19 -14.65 21.18
CA GLU A 642 7.68 -13.52 20.38
C GLU A 642 6.89 -12.22 20.65
N ILE A 643 5.81 -12.28 21.45
CA ILE A 643 5.00 -11.14 21.89
C ILE A 643 4.98 -11.08 23.43
N PRO A 644 6.09 -10.64 24.07
CA PRO A 644 6.19 -10.63 25.53
C PRO A 644 5.25 -9.62 26.21
N ASN A 645 4.79 -8.58 25.48
CA ASN A 645 3.82 -7.61 25.98
C ASN A 645 2.65 -7.43 24.97
N PRO A 646 1.60 -8.26 25.06
CA PRO A 646 0.49 -8.23 24.11
C PRO A 646 -0.26 -6.90 24.05
N LYS A 647 -0.39 -6.18 25.18
CA LYS A 647 -1.07 -4.87 25.20
C LYS A 647 -0.27 -3.81 24.46
N LEU A 648 1.05 -3.79 24.64
CA LEU A 648 1.93 -2.89 23.90
C LEU A 648 1.93 -3.22 22.41
N ALA A 649 2.03 -4.50 22.08
CA ALA A 649 2.01 -4.99 20.70
C ALA A 649 0.71 -4.59 20.00
N GLN A 650 -0.46 -4.85 20.62
CA GLN A 650 -1.75 -4.41 20.10
C GLN A 650 -1.81 -2.89 19.88
N ARG A 651 -1.34 -2.08 20.82
CA ARG A 651 -1.29 -0.62 20.66
C ARG A 651 -0.41 -0.19 19.48
N LYS A 652 0.67 -0.92 19.21
CA LYS A 652 1.59 -0.65 18.11
C LYS A 652 1.02 -1.10 16.76
N LEU A 653 0.38 -2.27 16.68
CA LEU A 653 -0.37 -2.70 15.50
C LEU A 653 -1.46 -1.67 15.14
N PHE A 654 -2.18 -1.18 16.14
CA PHE A 654 -3.21 -0.15 15.96
C PHE A 654 -2.67 1.24 15.62
N ALA A 655 -1.35 1.46 15.70
CA ALA A 655 -0.78 2.77 15.37
C ALA A 655 -0.74 3.02 13.87
N ASP A 656 -0.77 1.97 13.05
CA ASP A 656 -0.70 2.06 11.58
C ASP A 656 -1.92 2.82 11.02
N ASP A 657 -3.13 2.34 11.32
CA ASP A 657 -4.38 2.97 10.87
C ASP A 657 -4.80 4.20 11.71
N ARG A 658 -4.12 4.47 12.84
CA ARG A 658 -4.37 5.66 13.68
C ARG A 658 -3.38 6.79 13.40
N LYS A 659 -2.47 6.61 12.44
CA LYS A 659 -1.48 7.62 12.10
C LYS A 659 -2.18 8.91 11.69
N PHE A 660 -1.65 10.01 12.19
CA PHE A 660 -2.09 11.33 11.76
C PHE A 660 -1.23 11.81 10.58
N HIS A 661 -1.88 12.46 9.64
CA HIS A 661 -1.32 13.02 8.42
C HIS A 661 -1.47 14.54 8.47
N PHE A 662 -0.36 15.23 8.27
CA PHE A 662 -0.33 16.69 8.22
C PHE A 662 -0.48 17.18 6.78
N MET A 663 -1.21 18.27 6.60
CA MET A 663 -1.34 19.03 5.38
C MET A 663 -1.23 20.51 5.74
N ALA A 664 -0.59 21.30 4.88
CA ALA A 664 -0.70 22.74 4.96
C ALA A 664 -0.70 23.36 3.57
N GLU A 665 -1.52 24.37 3.39
CA GLU A 665 -1.60 25.19 2.19
C GLU A 665 -1.51 26.66 2.62
N ASN A 666 -0.69 27.44 1.93
CA ASN A 666 -0.54 28.86 2.23
C ASN A 666 -0.38 29.66 0.92
N ASP A 667 -1.29 30.59 0.68
CA ASP A 667 -1.31 31.54 -0.43
C ASP A 667 -0.64 32.86 -0.05
N PHE A 668 0.42 33.21 -0.77
CA PHE A 668 1.05 34.52 -0.70
C PHE A 668 0.47 35.39 -1.83
N ALA A 669 -0.65 36.04 -1.57
CA ALA A 669 -1.37 36.86 -2.53
C ALA A 669 -1.10 38.36 -2.36
N THR A 670 -1.37 39.15 -3.39
CA THR A 670 -1.16 40.61 -3.37
C THR A 670 -2.05 41.36 -2.38
N ASN A 671 -3.19 40.79 -2.01
CA ASN A 671 -4.19 41.38 -1.11
C ASN A 671 -4.11 40.87 0.34
N GLY A 672 -3.37 39.79 0.59
CA GLY A 672 -3.23 39.19 1.91
C GLY A 672 -2.49 37.84 1.90
N ASN A 673 -2.49 37.18 3.05
CA ASN A 673 -2.01 35.81 3.21
C ASN A 673 -3.12 34.92 3.73
N ASP A 674 -3.50 33.93 2.93
CA ASP A 674 -4.55 32.98 3.27
C ASP A 674 -3.94 31.60 3.39
N GLY A 675 -4.46 30.77 4.27
CA GLY A 675 -4.02 29.40 4.31
C GLY A 675 -4.79 28.53 5.28
N GLU A 676 -4.48 27.25 5.18
CA GLU A 676 -5.05 26.22 6.03
C GLU A 676 -3.98 25.21 6.41
N ALA A 677 -4.15 24.60 7.59
CA ALA A 677 -3.38 23.46 8.01
C ALA A 677 -4.31 22.43 8.65
N MET A 678 -4.12 21.17 8.30
CA MET A 678 -4.92 20.07 8.82
C MET A 678 -4.02 18.96 9.34
N TYR A 679 -4.37 18.41 10.50
CA TYR A 679 -3.78 17.23 11.09
C TYR A 679 -4.86 16.20 11.34
N GLN A 680 -4.85 15.13 10.56
CA GLN A 680 -6.01 14.25 10.42
C GLN A 680 -5.63 12.77 10.49
N SER A 681 -6.46 11.96 11.15
CA SER A 681 -6.37 10.50 11.17
C SER A 681 -7.66 9.89 10.59
N THR A 682 -7.82 8.57 10.73
CA THR A 682 -8.99 7.81 10.24
C THR A 682 -10.34 8.41 10.63
N ARG A 683 -10.46 9.00 11.84
CA ARG A 683 -11.72 9.58 12.33
C ARG A 683 -11.61 10.98 12.90
N TRP A 684 -10.41 11.48 13.20
CA TRP A 684 -10.23 12.80 13.81
C TRP A 684 -9.63 13.78 12.81
N SER A 685 -10.07 15.03 12.88
CA SER A 685 -9.47 16.15 12.14
C SER A 685 -9.26 17.33 13.06
N ILE A 686 -8.06 17.91 12.99
CA ILE A 686 -7.71 19.17 13.63
C ILE A 686 -7.31 20.10 12.49
N GLY A 687 -8.18 21.06 12.17
CA GLY A 687 -7.96 22.03 11.11
C GLY A 687 -7.79 23.43 11.67
N THR A 688 -6.94 24.24 11.06
CA THR A 688 -6.90 25.67 11.27
C THR A 688 -6.84 26.38 9.93
N GLU A 689 -7.63 27.43 9.78
CA GLU A 689 -7.63 28.31 8.63
C GLU A 689 -7.23 29.71 9.11
N TRP A 690 -6.56 30.48 8.27
CA TRP A 690 -6.23 31.88 8.55
C TRP A 690 -6.37 32.73 7.29
N ARG A 691 -6.71 33.99 7.53
CA ARG A 691 -6.72 35.06 6.53
C ARG A 691 -6.08 36.29 7.16
N LEU A 692 -4.96 36.74 6.59
CA LEU A 692 -4.13 37.79 7.16
C LEU A 692 -3.96 38.90 6.13
N GLY A 693 -4.71 39.99 6.31
CA GLY A 693 -4.55 41.20 5.53
C GLY A 693 -3.21 41.89 5.77
N TYR A 694 -2.64 42.53 4.75
CA TYR A 694 -1.40 43.31 4.89
C TYR A 694 -1.61 44.70 5.52
N ASN A 695 -2.86 45.09 5.78
CA ASN A 695 -3.20 46.32 6.46
C ASN A 695 -4.32 46.07 7.50
N ASP A 696 -4.42 46.95 8.49
CA ASP A 696 -5.37 46.78 9.60
C ASP A 696 -6.85 46.89 9.17
N MET A 697 -7.13 47.40 7.97
CA MET A 697 -8.48 47.49 7.40
C MET A 697 -8.93 46.16 6.75
N HIS A 698 -8.00 45.37 6.23
CA HIS A 698 -8.23 44.03 5.69
C HIS A 698 -8.42 42.99 6.81
N GLY A 699 -7.88 43.27 8.01
CA GLY A 699 -8.07 42.43 9.20
C GLY A 699 -7.20 41.18 9.25
N TYR A 700 -7.32 40.45 10.36
CA TYR A 700 -6.66 39.17 10.61
C TYR A 700 -7.69 38.22 11.22
N GLU A 701 -7.80 37.02 10.68
CA GLU A 701 -8.74 36.00 11.14
C GLU A 701 -8.05 34.64 11.21
N THR A 702 -8.40 33.86 12.23
CA THR A 702 -8.09 32.45 12.30
C THR A 702 -9.23 31.67 12.92
N GLU A 703 -9.52 30.53 12.31
CA GLU A 703 -10.54 29.60 12.78
C GLU A 703 -9.89 28.24 12.97
N THR A 704 -10.10 27.63 14.13
CA THR A 704 -9.56 26.30 14.44
C THR A 704 -10.70 25.37 14.78
N HIS A 705 -10.71 24.19 14.19
CA HIS A 705 -11.74 23.18 14.36
C HIS A 705 -11.12 21.85 14.80
N ILE A 706 -11.64 21.25 15.87
CA ILE A 706 -11.30 19.89 16.30
C ILE A 706 -12.57 19.06 16.21
N GLY A 707 -12.60 18.14 15.24
CA GLY A 707 -13.78 17.37 14.89
C GLY A 707 -13.54 15.88 14.77
N ARG A 708 -14.64 15.11 14.83
CA ARG A 708 -14.64 13.67 14.61
C ARG A 708 -15.63 13.30 13.52
N TYR A 709 -15.19 12.58 12.50
CA TYR A 709 -16.04 12.05 11.46
C TYR A 709 -16.90 10.89 11.95
N ILE A 710 -18.14 10.85 11.48
CA ILE A 710 -19.15 9.85 11.83
C ILE A 710 -19.69 9.20 10.57
N GLY A 711 -19.91 7.89 10.66
CA GLY A 711 -20.54 7.08 9.62
C GLY A 711 -19.55 6.60 8.55
N LYS A 712 -20.05 5.69 7.71
CA LYS A 712 -19.26 4.99 6.68
C LYS A 712 -18.63 5.95 5.67
N MET A 713 -19.44 6.84 5.13
CA MET A 713 -19.00 7.82 4.14
C MET A 713 -18.30 9.05 4.73
N GLN A 714 -18.24 9.15 6.07
CA GLN A 714 -17.64 10.28 6.79
C GLN A 714 -18.14 11.66 6.31
N TRP A 715 -19.41 11.77 5.93
CA TRP A 715 -19.99 13.04 5.50
C TRP A 715 -20.32 13.98 6.64
N LEU A 716 -20.49 13.44 7.86
CA LEU A 716 -20.86 14.20 9.05
C LEU A 716 -19.64 14.33 9.98
N MET A 717 -19.32 15.55 10.40
CA MET A 717 -18.26 15.82 11.36
C MET A 717 -18.72 16.90 12.37
N PRO A 718 -19.23 16.53 13.56
CA PRO A 718 -19.31 17.46 14.67
C PRO A 718 -17.92 17.93 15.10
N PHE A 719 -17.82 19.19 15.53
CA PHE A 719 -16.57 19.79 15.96
C PHE A 719 -16.76 20.81 17.10
N ILE A 720 -15.67 21.06 17.82
CA ILE A 720 -15.48 22.23 18.68
C ILE A 720 -14.59 23.20 17.92
N GLY A 721 -15.01 24.46 17.84
CA GLY A 721 -14.30 25.50 17.12
C GLY A 721 -13.79 26.61 18.03
N PHE A 722 -12.80 27.35 17.51
CA PHE A 722 -12.30 28.59 18.09
C PHE A 722 -12.10 29.59 16.97
N ASP A 723 -12.77 30.72 17.07
CA ASP A 723 -12.70 31.84 16.13
C ASP A 723 -11.98 33.02 16.81
N TRP A 724 -10.92 33.50 16.18
CA TRP A 724 -10.24 34.73 16.55
C TRP A 724 -10.16 35.64 15.34
N ARG A 725 -10.66 36.86 15.50
CA ARG A 725 -10.58 37.89 14.46
C ARG A 725 -10.27 39.27 15.01
N TYR A 726 -9.54 40.04 14.23
CA TYR A 726 -9.30 41.47 14.44
C TYR A 726 -9.50 42.23 13.13
N ARG A 727 -10.32 43.28 13.14
CA ARG A 727 -10.49 44.19 11.99
C ARG A 727 -10.83 45.58 12.49
N ARG A 728 -10.19 46.61 11.93
CA ARG A 728 -10.50 48.00 12.28
C ARG A 728 -11.67 48.49 11.44
N MET A 729 -12.84 48.69 12.06
CA MET A 729 -14.02 49.21 11.37
C MET A 729 -13.78 50.65 10.89
N GLY A 730 -14.08 50.94 9.62
CA GLY A 730 -14.14 52.31 9.09
C GLY A 730 -15.47 53.01 9.44
N GLU A 731 -15.55 54.32 9.20
CA GLU A 731 -16.79 55.13 9.31
C GLU A 731 -17.80 54.75 8.20
N ASP A 732 -18.33 53.53 8.19
CA ASP A 732 -19.72 53.24 7.79
C ASP A 732 -20.01 51.73 7.72
N ILE A 733 -21.15 51.39 8.34
CA ILE A 733 -22.01 50.21 8.20
C ILE A 733 -21.66 48.97 9.05
N GLN A 734 -22.47 48.83 10.11
CA GLN A 734 -22.84 47.54 10.69
C GLN A 734 -23.55 46.68 9.63
N GLU A 735 -22.89 45.65 9.12
CA GLU A 735 -23.57 44.62 8.34
C GLU A 735 -24.23 43.63 9.31
N ASN A 736 -25.56 43.72 9.42
CA ASN A 736 -26.31 42.60 9.96
C ASN A 736 -26.11 41.39 9.05
N ASN A 737 -25.77 40.26 9.65
CA ASN A 737 -25.79 38.99 8.95
C ASN A 737 -27.24 38.62 8.56
N LEU A 738 -27.42 37.54 7.80
CA LEU A 738 -28.75 37.11 7.33
C LEU A 738 -29.73 36.76 8.47
N PHE A 739 -29.24 36.60 9.70
CA PHE A 739 -30.05 36.40 10.90
C PHE A 739 -30.32 37.69 11.69
N GLY A 740 -29.92 38.85 11.18
CA GLY A 740 -30.06 40.14 11.87
C GLY A 740 -29.05 40.33 13.01
N GLN A 741 -28.00 39.51 13.09
CA GLN A 741 -26.99 39.59 14.14
C GLN A 741 -25.92 40.62 13.75
N THR A 742 -25.67 41.57 14.63
CA THR A 742 -24.71 42.64 14.38
C THR A 742 -23.31 42.28 14.88
N ASN A 743 -22.28 42.53 14.06
CA ASN A 743 -20.89 42.42 14.47
C ASN A 743 -20.39 43.76 15.06
N THR A 744 -20.18 43.82 16.37
CA THR A 744 -19.96 45.08 17.11
C THR A 744 -18.58 45.21 17.72
N LYS A 745 -17.61 44.33 17.36
CA LYS A 745 -16.30 44.31 17.99
C LYS A 745 -15.18 44.22 16.96
N ASP A 746 -14.24 45.17 17.04
CA ASP A 746 -12.96 45.15 16.30
C ASP A 746 -12.10 43.94 16.67
N LYS A 747 -12.36 43.31 17.83
CA LYS A 747 -11.67 42.11 18.31
C LYS A 747 -12.69 41.10 18.81
N ARG A 748 -12.65 39.88 18.26
CA ARG A 748 -13.46 38.74 18.70
C ARG A 748 -12.54 37.55 18.96
N ALA A 749 -12.86 36.82 20.03
CA ALA A 749 -12.23 35.57 20.40
C ALA A 749 -13.32 34.73 21.07
N VAL A 750 -13.85 33.74 20.36
CA VAL A 750 -15.01 32.95 20.81
C VAL A 750 -14.78 31.47 20.57
N VAL A 751 -15.41 30.66 21.41
CA VAL A 751 -15.48 29.21 21.23
C VAL A 751 -16.81 28.90 20.56
N SER A 752 -16.86 27.80 19.81
CA SER A 752 -18.05 27.37 19.11
C SER A 752 -18.27 25.87 19.17
N LEU A 753 -19.52 25.50 18.92
CA LEU A 753 -19.91 24.13 18.61
C LEU A 753 -20.51 24.14 17.21
N GLY A 754 -20.07 23.22 16.36
CA GLY A 754 -20.55 23.15 15.01
C GLY A 754 -20.55 21.76 14.41
N VAL A 755 -21.04 21.70 13.18
CA VAL A 755 -21.16 20.48 12.39
C VAL A 755 -20.85 20.79 10.94
N ASN A 756 -19.97 19.98 10.34
CA ASN A 756 -19.78 19.93 8.90
C ASN A 756 -20.58 18.76 8.33
N TYR A 757 -21.29 19.00 7.23
CA TYR A 757 -21.98 17.98 6.46
C TYR A 757 -21.73 18.12 4.96
N ILE A 758 -21.29 17.04 4.30
CA ILE A 758 -21.07 17.03 2.85
C ILE A 758 -22.41 16.84 2.11
N LEU A 759 -22.85 17.88 1.41
CA LEU A 759 -24.03 17.92 0.56
C LEU A 759 -23.72 17.38 -0.86
N PRO A 760 -24.76 17.11 -1.69
CA PRO A 760 -24.57 16.91 -3.12
C PRO A 760 -23.66 17.98 -3.75
N MET A 761 -22.96 17.64 -4.83
CA MET A 761 -21.92 18.45 -5.46
C MET A 761 -20.66 18.62 -4.62
N LEU A 762 -20.48 17.76 -3.59
CA LEU A 762 -19.34 17.81 -2.65
C LEU A 762 -19.23 19.16 -1.92
N ILE A 763 -20.37 19.84 -1.72
CA ILE A 763 -20.42 21.10 -0.99
C ILE A 763 -20.35 20.80 0.50
N VAL A 764 -19.39 21.37 1.22
CA VAL A 764 -19.34 21.31 2.68
C VAL A 764 -20.28 22.37 3.22
N ALA A 765 -21.35 21.94 3.90
CA ALA A 765 -22.21 22.81 4.68
C ALA A 765 -21.75 22.77 6.14
N GLN A 766 -21.33 23.93 6.64
CA GLN A 766 -20.97 24.13 8.04
C GLN A 766 -22.09 24.88 8.73
N ALA A 767 -22.54 24.37 9.88
CA ALA A 767 -23.42 25.08 10.79
C ALA A 767 -22.75 25.22 12.15
N GLU A 768 -22.69 26.43 12.67
CA GLU A 768 -21.88 26.75 13.85
C GLU A 768 -22.58 27.73 14.77
N VAL A 769 -22.49 27.45 16.08
CA VAL A 769 -23.05 28.28 17.16
C VAL A 769 -21.91 28.73 18.06
N PHE A 770 -21.78 30.03 18.24
CA PHE A 770 -20.71 30.66 19.02
C PHE A 770 -21.18 30.97 20.45
N THR A 771 -20.22 31.06 21.39
CA THR A 771 -20.51 31.40 22.80
C THR A 771 -21.10 32.80 23.01
N ASP A 772 -20.99 33.69 22.02
CA ASP A 772 -21.63 35.00 22.03
C ASP A 772 -23.09 34.99 21.51
N GLY A 773 -23.65 33.80 21.27
CA GLY A 773 -25.03 33.58 20.84
C GLY A 773 -25.24 33.73 19.33
N LYS A 774 -24.18 33.99 18.56
CA LYS A 774 -24.25 34.10 17.11
C LYS A 774 -24.29 32.73 16.44
N VAL A 775 -24.86 32.69 15.24
CA VAL A 775 -25.00 31.48 14.43
C VAL A 775 -24.50 31.78 13.03
N ARG A 776 -23.69 30.88 12.48
CA ARG A 776 -23.20 30.96 11.11
C ARG A 776 -23.56 29.70 10.33
N LEU A 777 -24.03 29.91 9.10
CA LEU A 777 -24.04 28.85 8.09
C LEU A 777 -23.05 29.23 6.99
N GLN A 778 -22.19 28.29 6.61
CA GLN A 778 -21.21 28.45 5.54
C GLN A 778 -21.33 27.29 4.56
N PHE A 779 -21.20 27.61 3.28
CA PHE A 779 -21.17 26.65 2.19
C PHE A 779 -19.86 26.82 1.43
N GLU A 780 -19.13 25.73 1.30
CA GLU A 780 -17.83 25.73 0.64
C GLU A 780 -17.74 24.59 -0.38
N ARG A 781 -17.15 24.90 -1.53
CA ARG A 781 -16.71 23.91 -2.50
C ARG A 781 -15.29 24.27 -2.95
N LYS A 782 -14.31 23.57 -2.38
CA LYS A 782 -12.91 23.59 -2.80
C LYS A 782 -12.64 22.57 -3.91
N ASP A 783 -11.58 22.81 -4.69
CA ASP A 783 -10.99 21.87 -5.65
C ASP A 783 -11.90 21.38 -6.78
N ILE A 784 -12.71 22.26 -7.35
CA ILE A 784 -13.49 21.95 -8.56
C ILE A 784 -12.52 21.82 -9.75
N PRO A 785 -12.42 20.66 -10.43
CA PRO A 785 -11.48 20.45 -11.52
C PRO A 785 -11.97 21.12 -12.82
N VAL A 786 -11.65 22.39 -13.02
CA VAL A 786 -12.04 23.14 -14.23
C VAL A 786 -11.32 22.62 -15.47
N SER A 787 -10.00 22.39 -15.36
CA SER A 787 -9.18 21.77 -16.40
C SER A 787 -8.19 20.77 -15.78
N LYS A 788 -7.32 20.17 -16.60
CA LYS A 788 -6.28 19.24 -16.12
C LYS A 788 -5.52 19.76 -14.89
N ARG A 789 -5.20 21.06 -14.83
CA ARG A 789 -4.40 21.68 -13.75
C ARG A 789 -5.06 22.87 -13.06
N LEU A 790 -6.17 23.38 -13.60
CA LEU A 790 -6.90 24.50 -13.02
C LEU A 790 -7.98 23.99 -12.06
N ARG A 791 -7.98 24.51 -10.84
CA ARG A 791 -8.98 24.28 -9.80
C ARG A 791 -9.74 25.56 -9.51
N MET A 792 -11.00 25.44 -9.13
CA MET A 792 -11.83 26.54 -8.68
C MET A 792 -12.33 26.28 -7.26
N ASN A 793 -12.29 27.32 -6.44
CA ASN A 793 -12.77 27.33 -5.06
C ASN A 793 -13.90 28.33 -4.93
N LEU A 794 -14.96 27.95 -4.24
CA LEU A 794 -16.13 28.80 -3.97
C LEU A 794 -16.48 28.71 -2.49
N MET A 795 -16.74 29.84 -1.86
CA MET A 795 -17.23 29.92 -0.48
C MET A 795 -18.28 31.02 -0.38
N TRP A 796 -19.32 30.78 0.42
CA TRP A 796 -20.30 31.79 0.81
C TRP A 796 -20.84 31.50 2.21
N ASN A 797 -21.08 32.53 3.03
CA ASN A 797 -21.63 32.37 4.37
C ASN A 797 -22.74 33.39 4.71
N THR A 798 -23.41 33.16 5.85
CA THR A 798 -24.52 34.01 6.32
C THR A 798 -24.11 35.39 6.78
N ASP A 799 -22.82 35.63 7.00
CA ASP A 799 -22.26 36.95 7.30
C ASP A 799 -22.06 37.79 6.02
N LYS A 800 -22.53 37.28 4.87
CA LYS A 800 -22.45 37.86 3.52
C LYS A 800 -21.04 37.88 2.95
N GLU A 801 -20.13 37.12 3.52
CA GLU A 801 -18.81 36.92 2.96
C GLU A 801 -18.89 35.90 1.82
N TYR A 802 -18.10 36.14 0.78
CA TYR A 802 -17.97 35.21 -0.33
C TYR A 802 -16.59 35.28 -0.94
N MET A 803 -16.12 34.12 -1.42
CA MET A 803 -14.84 33.98 -2.09
C MET A 803 -15.01 33.16 -3.36
N ALA A 804 -14.38 33.62 -4.44
CA ALA A 804 -14.19 32.84 -5.66
C ALA A 804 -12.72 32.85 -6.04
N GLY A 805 -12.10 31.66 -6.07
CA GLY A 805 -10.67 31.48 -6.33
C GLY A 805 -10.40 30.53 -7.49
N LEU A 806 -9.29 30.77 -8.18
CA LEU A 806 -8.70 29.92 -9.19
C LEU A 806 -7.28 29.56 -8.77
N ARG A 807 -6.93 28.28 -8.91
CA ARG A 807 -5.62 27.73 -8.57
C ARG A 807 -5.07 26.90 -9.72
N TYR A 808 -3.91 27.26 -10.26
CA TYR A 808 -3.23 26.52 -11.32
C TYR A 808 -2.03 25.74 -10.77
N ILE A 809 -2.14 24.41 -10.76
CA ILE A 809 -1.15 23.51 -10.18
C ILE A 809 0.07 23.39 -11.10
N ILE A 810 1.23 23.88 -10.65
CA ILE A 810 2.51 23.78 -11.40
C ILE A 810 3.26 22.52 -10.98
N THR A 811 3.46 22.36 -9.68
CA THR A 811 4.09 21.18 -9.06
C THR A 811 3.19 20.67 -7.93
N ARG A 812 3.57 19.54 -7.31
CA ARG A 812 2.87 19.03 -6.11
C ARG A 812 2.93 19.97 -4.90
N TRP A 813 3.83 20.95 -4.90
CA TRP A 813 4.09 21.85 -3.76
C TRP A 813 3.88 23.33 -4.10
N GLY A 814 3.52 23.65 -5.35
CA GLY A 814 3.49 25.03 -5.84
C GLY A 814 2.41 25.24 -6.89
N SER A 815 1.57 26.25 -6.67
CA SER A 815 0.49 26.64 -7.57
C SER A 815 0.42 28.16 -7.73
N LEU A 816 -0.03 28.64 -8.89
CA LEU A 816 -0.42 30.05 -9.06
C LEU A 816 -1.86 30.22 -8.60
N SER A 817 -2.16 31.32 -7.93
CA SER A 817 -3.51 31.63 -7.46
C SER A 817 -4.00 32.97 -8.00
N SER A 818 -5.31 33.06 -8.14
CA SER A 818 -6.02 34.33 -8.24
C SER A 818 -7.39 34.17 -7.62
N HIS A 819 -7.80 35.11 -6.78
CA HIS A 819 -9.08 35.02 -6.09
C HIS A 819 -9.70 36.41 -5.94
N TYR A 820 -11.00 36.42 -5.69
CA TYR A 820 -11.72 37.57 -5.17
C TYR A 820 -12.32 37.18 -3.84
N ASP A 821 -12.06 37.98 -2.82
CA ASP A 821 -12.63 37.88 -1.49
C ASP A 821 -13.45 39.15 -1.22
N SER A 822 -14.63 39.01 -0.62
CA SER A 822 -15.52 40.14 -0.35
C SER A 822 -14.91 41.19 0.58
N ASP A 823 -13.99 40.80 1.47
CA ASP A 823 -13.34 41.67 2.44
C ASP A 823 -11.97 42.18 1.97
N MET A 824 -11.21 41.34 1.27
CA MET A 824 -9.85 41.66 0.82
C MET A 824 -9.76 42.06 -0.66
N GLY A 825 -10.84 41.96 -1.41
CA GLY A 825 -10.90 42.28 -2.84
C GLY A 825 -10.11 41.27 -3.70
N PHE A 826 -9.56 41.74 -4.81
CA PHE A 826 -8.85 40.89 -5.77
C PHE A 826 -7.40 40.58 -5.34
N GLY A 827 -7.07 39.30 -5.35
CA GLY A 827 -5.75 38.75 -5.08
C GLY A 827 -5.19 37.98 -6.27
N ALA A 828 -3.89 38.07 -6.48
CA ALA A 828 -3.11 37.14 -7.29
C ALA A 828 -1.86 36.74 -6.51
N GLY A 829 -1.49 35.47 -6.55
CA GLY A 829 -0.48 34.96 -5.63
C GLY A 829 0.17 33.64 -6.05
N PHE A 830 0.91 33.10 -5.10
CA PHE A 830 1.55 31.80 -5.20
C PHE A 830 1.26 31.00 -3.95
N ILE A 831 0.69 29.80 -4.16
CA ILE A 831 0.34 28.87 -3.11
C ILE A 831 1.47 27.86 -2.93
N LEU A 832 1.92 27.71 -1.68
CA LEU A 832 2.76 26.61 -1.23
C LEU A 832 1.89 25.52 -0.61
N ASN A 833 2.09 24.28 -1.06
CA ASN A 833 1.40 23.10 -0.55
C ASN A 833 2.41 22.14 0.08
N TYR A 834 2.06 21.60 1.25
CA TYR A 834 2.81 20.54 1.91
C TYR A 834 2.06 19.22 1.83
#